data_AF-A0A1V1P5H9-F1
#
_entry.id   AF-A0A1V1P5H9-F1
#
_cell.length_a   1.000
_cell.length_b   1.000
_cell.length_c   1.000
_cell.angle_alpha   90.00
_cell.angle_beta   90.00
_cell.angle_gamma   90.00
#
_symmetry.space_group_name_H-M   'P 1'
#
loop_
_entity.id
_entity.type
_entity.pdbx_description
1 polymer ?
#
loop_
_entity_poly.entity_id
_entity_poly.type
_entity_poly.pdbx_seq_one_letter_code
_entity_poly.pdbx_strand_id
1 'polypeptide(L)'
;MLWLVYQAYFYTSVLEGIYLVLSICCNIFKEDDMFFVKRFGVLAIYISTILGGYAFAQNWTEIEKPQGIYGYDIISFSDQDIYITGYQGAIMHFDGQSWKKMSIPNRMPIWGIWGLDANNIYAVGGNGVILYYNGTDWRTMDSGTRQWLYDIWGTDANTIYAVGAGVILKYDGQSWTHMMIDDTFKTFFTIYGNTENDVYAAGDFEKIYHYNGIGWTEVYAGITSQIWGIFTAGVHIFAAGAPENEHSIVYHFDGVNWNDIVLPVNVHMWGLWGSSENDIYCVGGSGTIVNYNGKQWQSLSVSENARLRGIHGRLGTAFVLDENGRVFKKDASYHITLGNVSGHAGDTLQIPISLTNTTMSQMEGIDITIDYDPDILAVQSAMLTGGILADKHYTLETELSQPGRAILIFGATRDCVIGSGVVAYVICRVLDDIGRTGNFTENQWHQPQPVQISKAEINENVASVHSGSVTVMNYPPKISGLNNVSTEEDQGPINIPFTVHDTETPVNALTITVEHNASPDFFQTPITINGINADRSIYVTPAPDSNGQVNITITIFDGYHHVKETIVCAIQAINDPPTFQKGSDITINEDAGRQYVHKWATNISPGPANEINQHLEFLMDISSPELFEELPRLLPDGNLFFKPKPQAFGISDIEVILKDSGENNQLSSKEHFVITILPINDQPSFTPGNNIVVYEDSGPHHITQWANNIIAGNIFESDQTISFNVQTNNAELFDPNLPPQITPNGDLIFNTAQNIYGNATVTIIIEDNGTNDNGGSNVSDPYAFSITVHSVNDPPSFIEGDNISIYKNAALQTFENWATQIKAGPKGEENQAFQFYISNNATHLFEVQPSLSNDGTLTFKPMPGLTGEALVSIFIEDQPVNQNSQISQMKKCQITIQDYPRVSGTVRYYSNDRPVRNVRMVLTGELSYETQTDETGQFLITDVKPGEYMLSAQKTDDLNGLSGTDASSIFRHASERYSLNCFEMIAADVTQSGRIGGTDGSRVARYRAGLTECLNSNCLEWVFTPASTYAMIAYNAGTVDKNDCQQWPPIAYSKAMRLNRIDESLSNLDFVAFRLGDTTGNWSPDEFHNKRNAISYTLHDVQADDNGNILIPLENDTISTISGVDFSVSYDASRLKLVDTLFTNTILDGNHYDFL
;
A
#
# COMPACT_ATOMS: atom_id res chain seq x y z
N MET A 1 -55.17 -43.08 -24.02
CA MET A 1 -54.40 -42.50 -22.90
C MET A 1 -53.89 -43.56 -21.92
N LEU A 2 -54.74 -44.38 -21.28
CA LEU A 2 -54.33 -45.37 -20.27
C LEU A 2 -53.43 -46.57 -20.72
N TRP A 3 -52.97 -46.60 -21.99
CA TRP A 3 -52.08 -47.65 -22.50
C TRP A 3 -50.64 -47.14 -22.81
N LEU A 4 -50.42 -45.82 -22.80
CA LEU A 4 -49.11 -45.21 -23.10
C LEU A 4 -48.26 -44.94 -21.84
N VAL A 5 -48.77 -45.26 -20.65
CA VAL A 5 -48.14 -44.95 -19.35
C VAL A 5 -47.14 -46.04 -18.90
N TYR A 6 -46.98 -47.13 -19.65
CA TYR A 6 -46.27 -48.35 -19.20
C TYR A 6 -44.93 -48.64 -19.89
N GLN A 7 -44.37 -47.70 -20.65
CA GLN A 7 -43.12 -47.91 -21.44
C GLN A 7 -42.08 -46.77 -21.32
N ALA A 8 -42.33 -45.72 -20.53
CA ALA A 8 -41.41 -44.57 -20.39
C ALA A 8 -40.70 -44.54 -19.01
N TYR A 9 -40.08 -45.67 -18.64
CA TYR A 9 -38.94 -45.67 -17.71
C TYR A 9 -37.67 -45.83 -18.55
N PHE A 10 -36.65 -45.02 -18.24
CA PHE A 10 -35.37 -44.81 -18.94
C PHE A 10 -35.29 -43.65 -19.96
N TYR A 11 -34.42 -42.70 -19.61
CA TYR A 11 -33.78 -41.61 -20.36
C TYR A 11 -34.59 -40.36 -20.84
N THR A 12 -34.10 -39.22 -20.32
CA THR A 12 -33.96 -37.86 -20.91
C THR A 12 -35.15 -36.89 -21.08
N SER A 13 -34.91 -35.69 -20.52
CA SER A 13 -35.36 -34.33 -20.91
C SER A 13 -36.86 -34.01 -21.01
N VAL A 14 -37.35 -33.29 -19.99
CA VAL A 14 -38.67 -32.65 -19.90
C VAL A 14 -38.86 -31.47 -20.87
N LEU A 15 -37.77 -30.92 -21.43
CA LEU A 15 -37.77 -29.68 -22.22
C LEU A 15 -38.55 -29.73 -23.55
N GLU A 16 -38.52 -30.84 -24.28
CA GLU A 16 -39.20 -30.93 -25.59
C GLU A 16 -40.73 -30.95 -25.49
N GLY A 17 -41.29 -31.39 -24.35
CA GLY A 17 -42.73 -31.39 -24.11
C GLY A 17 -43.34 -30.00 -23.90
N ILE A 18 -42.54 -29.03 -23.44
CA ILE A 18 -42.99 -27.67 -23.11
C ILE A 18 -43.08 -26.80 -24.37
N TYR A 19 -42.13 -26.93 -25.29
CA TYR A 19 -42.11 -26.19 -26.56
C TYR A 19 -43.34 -26.46 -27.44
N LEU A 20 -43.82 -27.71 -27.47
CA LEU A 20 -44.99 -28.09 -28.28
C LEU A 20 -46.30 -27.48 -27.77
N VAL A 21 -46.40 -27.15 -26.47
CA VAL A 21 -47.58 -26.52 -25.86
C VAL A 21 -47.57 -25.01 -26.09
N LEU A 22 -46.43 -24.35 -25.88
CA LEU A 22 -46.28 -22.91 -26.09
C LEU A 22 -46.50 -22.50 -27.56
N SER A 23 -46.02 -23.32 -28.52
CA SER A 23 -46.23 -23.07 -29.96
C SER A 23 -47.69 -23.09 -30.40
N ILE A 24 -48.60 -23.70 -29.64
CA ILE A 24 -50.04 -23.76 -29.95
C ILE A 24 -50.78 -22.56 -29.31
N CYS A 25 -50.29 -22.05 -28.17
CA CYS A 25 -50.92 -20.94 -27.45
C CYS A 25 -50.69 -19.55 -28.10
N CYS A 26 -49.59 -19.32 -28.82
CA CYS A 26 -49.30 -17.99 -29.40
C CYS A 26 -50.10 -17.62 -30.66
N ASN A 27 -50.87 -18.54 -31.26
CA ASN A 27 -51.56 -18.32 -32.55
C ASN A 27 -53.08 -18.10 -32.44
N ILE A 28 -53.64 -17.98 -31.23
CA ILE A 28 -55.06 -17.71 -31.01
C ILE A 28 -55.19 -16.66 -29.89
N PHE A 29 -56.15 -15.74 -30.07
CA PHE A 29 -56.55 -14.62 -29.19
C PHE A 29 -55.80 -13.28 -29.39
N LYS A 30 -56.49 -12.40 -30.13
CA LYS A 30 -56.44 -10.94 -29.93
C LYS A 30 -57.37 -10.54 -28.78
N GLU A 31 -57.20 -9.29 -28.33
CA GLU A 31 -58.01 -8.55 -27.35
C GLU A 31 -59.52 -8.86 -27.42
N ASP A 32 -60.09 -9.40 -26.34
CA ASP A 32 -61.04 -8.71 -25.45
C ASP A 32 -61.72 -9.68 -24.45
N ASP A 33 -62.16 -9.11 -23.33
CA ASP A 33 -62.99 -9.66 -22.24
C ASP A 33 -62.48 -10.81 -21.32
N MET A 34 -62.18 -10.37 -20.10
CA MET A 34 -61.80 -11.09 -18.90
C MET A 34 -62.96 -11.89 -18.26
N PHE A 35 -63.05 -13.22 -18.45
CA PHE A 35 -63.96 -14.06 -17.62
C PHE A 35 -63.63 -15.56 -17.45
N PHE A 36 -62.35 -16.00 -17.42
CA PHE A 36 -62.02 -17.45 -17.25
C PHE A 36 -60.92 -17.84 -16.24
N VAL A 37 -60.36 -16.92 -15.44
CA VAL A 37 -59.23 -17.20 -14.53
C VAL A 37 -59.67 -17.43 -13.07
N LYS A 38 -60.44 -18.49 -12.80
CA LYS A 38 -60.75 -18.94 -11.42
C LYS A 38 -60.56 -20.44 -11.13
N ARG A 39 -60.09 -21.25 -12.10
CA ARG A 39 -59.83 -22.70 -11.90
C ARG A 39 -58.40 -23.17 -12.15
N PHE A 40 -57.50 -22.32 -12.65
CA PHE A 40 -56.09 -22.68 -12.90
C PHE A 40 -55.09 -22.13 -11.87
N GLY A 41 -55.52 -21.27 -10.94
CA GLY A 41 -54.63 -20.63 -9.96
C GLY A 41 -53.82 -21.61 -9.11
N VAL A 42 -54.40 -22.74 -8.69
CA VAL A 42 -53.70 -23.71 -7.81
C VAL A 42 -52.57 -24.46 -8.54
N LEU A 43 -52.73 -24.78 -9.83
CA LEU A 43 -51.67 -25.43 -10.62
C LEU A 43 -50.60 -24.42 -11.03
N ALA A 44 -50.98 -23.17 -11.33
CA ALA A 44 -50.04 -22.08 -11.55
C ALA A 44 -49.18 -21.79 -10.30
N ILE A 45 -49.78 -21.81 -9.10
CA ILE A 45 -49.06 -21.66 -7.82
C ILE A 45 -48.12 -22.85 -7.55
N TYR A 46 -48.49 -24.08 -7.91
CA TYR A 46 -47.60 -25.24 -7.76
C TYR A 46 -46.43 -25.21 -8.75
N ILE A 47 -46.65 -24.74 -9.98
CA ILE A 47 -45.57 -24.55 -10.96
C ILE A 47 -44.70 -23.34 -10.60
N SER A 48 -45.27 -22.26 -10.06
CA SER A 48 -44.49 -21.09 -9.61
C SER A 48 -43.73 -21.33 -8.30
N THR A 49 -44.10 -22.32 -7.49
CA THR A 49 -43.32 -22.72 -6.30
C THR A 49 -42.23 -23.72 -6.64
N ILE A 50 -42.42 -24.59 -7.64
CA ILE A 50 -41.36 -25.49 -8.13
C ILE A 50 -40.34 -24.71 -8.99
N LEU A 51 -40.77 -23.75 -9.82
CA LEU A 51 -39.87 -22.83 -10.52
C LEU A 51 -39.34 -21.71 -9.61
N GLY A 52 -40.09 -21.33 -8.57
CA GLY A 52 -39.67 -20.31 -7.59
C GLY A 52 -38.53 -20.76 -6.66
N GLY A 53 -38.25 -22.06 -6.60
CA GLY A 53 -37.03 -22.59 -5.97
C GLY A 53 -35.77 -22.46 -6.84
N TYR A 54 -35.92 -22.12 -8.13
CA TYR A 54 -34.83 -21.82 -9.06
C TYR A 54 -35.04 -20.42 -9.63
N ALA A 55 -34.83 -19.41 -8.77
CA ALA A 55 -34.65 -18.04 -9.20
C ALA A 55 -33.35 -17.95 -10.04
N PHE A 56 -33.48 -18.17 -11.35
CA PHE A 56 -32.43 -17.81 -12.30
C PHE A 56 -32.06 -16.35 -12.06
N ALA A 57 -30.76 -16.09 -11.94
CA ALA A 57 -30.21 -14.81 -11.53
C ALA A 57 -30.61 -13.69 -12.52
N GLN A 58 -31.68 -12.94 -12.21
CA GLN A 58 -32.26 -12.00 -13.18
C GLN A 58 -31.31 -10.85 -13.59
N ASN A 59 -30.25 -10.60 -12.81
CA ASN A 59 -29.31 -9.51 -13.01
C ASN A 59 -27.83 -9.98 -13.12
N TRP A 60 -27.55 -11.27 -13.41
CA TRP A 60 -26.17 -11.74 -13.66
C TRP A 60 -26.04 -12.34 -15.06
N THR A 61 -25.04 -11.90 -15.83
CA THR A 61 -24.79 -12.33 -17.22
C THR A 61 -23.40 -12.93 -17.36
N GLU A 62 -23.25 -14.02 -18.12
CA GLU A 62 -21.94 -14.64 -18.38
C GLU A 62 -21.22 -13.90 -19.53
N ILE A 63 -19.99 -13.45 -19.26
CA ILE A 63 -19.04 -12.93 -20.28
C ILE A 63 -18.40 -14.13 -20.99
N GLU A 64 -17.91 -13.96 -22.23
CA GLU A 64 -17.23 -15.03 -22.99
C GLU A 64 -16.18 -15.76 -22.11
N LYS A 65 -16.06 -17.08 -22.28
CA LYS A 65 -15.17 -17.89 -21.46
C LYS A 65 -13.74 -17.98 -22.02
N PRO A 66 -12.67 -17.64 -21.25
CA PRO A 66 -11.29 -17.91 -21.61
C PRO A 66 -10.98 -19.42 -21.61
N GLN A 67 -10.21 -19.89 -22.58
CA GLN A 67 -9.82 -21.30 -22.67
C GLN A 67 -8.59 -21.62 -21.79
N GLY A 68 -8.70 -22.69 -21.00
CA GLY A 68 -7.54 -23.37 -20.41
C GLY A 68 -6.96 -22.75 -19.13
N ILE A 69 -7.72 -21.93 -18.40
CA ILE A 69 -7.33 -21.38 -17.09
C ILE A 69 -8.10 -22.05 -15.95
N TYR A 70 -7.43 -22.26 -14.82
CA TYR A 70 -8.06 -22.50 -13.52
C TYR A 70 -7.95 -21.20 -12.72
N GLY A 71 -9.08 -20.52 -12.49
CA GLY A 71 -9.12 -19.15 -11.99
C GLY A 71 -8.89 -19.06 -10.47
N TYR A 72 -8.15 -18.05 -10.04
CA TYR A 72 -7.97 -17.73 -8.62
C TYR A 72 -8.61 -16.39 -8.23
N ASP A 73 -8.29 -15.32 -8.94
CA ASP A 73 -8.76 -13.96 -8.61
C ASP A 73 -8.98 -13.09 -9.86
N ILE A 74 -9.67 -11.96 -9.69
CA ILE A 74 -10.20 -11.08 -10.74
C ILE A 74 -10.06 -9.60 -10.37
N ILE A 75 -9.71 -8.76 -11.34
CA ILE A 75 -9.86 -7.30 -11.26
C ILE A 75 -10.53 -6.77 -12.53
N SER A 76 -11.30 -5.68 -12.41
CA SER A 76 -12.02 -5.04 -13.51
C SER A 76 -11.90 -3.52 -13.45
N PHE A 77 -11.46 -2.88 -14.52
CA PHE A 77 -11.50 -1.42 -14.67
C PHE A 77 -12.76 -0.95 -15.42
N SER A 78 -13.31 -1.80 -16.29
CA SER A 78 -14.61 -1.63 -16.93
C SER A 78 -15.22 -2.99 -17.28
N ASP A 79 -16.40 -3.01 -17.91
CA ASP A 79 -16.97 -4.24 -18.48
C ASP A 79 -16.28 -4.71 -19.77
N GLN A 80 -15.33 -3.92 -20.28
CA GLN A 80 -14.49 -4.20 -21.44
C GLN A 80 -13.00 -4.31 -21.08
N ASP A 81 -12.65 -4.28 -19.78
CA ASP A 81 -11.27 -4.33 -19.32
C ASP A 81 -11.19 -5.10 -18.00
N ILE A 82 -10.94 -6.40 -18.11
CA ILE A 82 -11.00 -7.37 -17.01
C ILE A 82 -9.75 -8.26 -17.06
N TYR A 83 -9.10 -8.45 -15.92
CA TYR A 83 -7.94 -9.34 -15.77
C TYR A 83 -8.29 -10.45 -14.78
N ILE A 84 -7.88 -11.68 -15.09
CA ILE A 84 -8.02 -12.83 -14.18
C ILE A 84 -6.70 -13.57 -14.03
N THR A 85 -6.43 -14.07 -12.83
CA THR A 85 -5.25 -14.85 -12.48
C THR A 85 -5.57 -16.33 -12.32
N GLY A 86 -4.54 -17.17 -12.35
CA GLY A 86 -4.75 -18.61 -12.27
C GLY A 86 -3.49 -19.47 -12.16
N TYR A 87 -3.76 -20.77 -12.15
CA TYR A 87 -2.76 -21.83 -12.01
C TYR A 87 -1.72 -21.83 -13.15
N GLN A 88 -0.49 -22.30 -12.84
CA GLN A 88 0.68 -22.34 -13.74
C GLN A 88 1.14 -20.98 -14.33
N GLY A 89 0.92 -19.87 -13.61
CA GLY A 89 1.33 -18.55 -14.10
C GLY A 89 0.48 -18.10 -15.28
N ALA A 90 -0.83 -18.21 -15.15
CA ALA A 90 -1.77 -17.69 -16.13
C ALA A 90 -2.32 -16.34 -15.66
N ILE A 91 -2.15 -15.31 -16.49
CA ILE A 91 -2.93 -14.07 -16.42
C ILE A 91 -3.63 -13.94 -17.78
N MET A 92 -4.95 -13.74 -17.76
CA MET A 92 -5.76 -13.49 -18.96
C MET A 92 -6.36 -12.09 -18.88
N HIS A 93 -6.42 -11.41 -20.01
CA HIS A 93 -7.00 -10.07 -20.18
C HIS A 93 -8.17 -10.12 -21.17
N PHE A 94 -9.31 -9.53 -20.81
CA PHE A 94 -10.46 -9.33 -21.68
C PHE A 94 -10.50 -7.89 -22.16
N ASP A 95 -10.50 -7.69 -23.48
CA ASP A 95 -10.45 -6.38 -24.15
C ASP A 95 -11.82 -5.89 -24.65
N GLY A 96 -12.91 -6.39 -24.06
CA GLY A 96 -14.28 -6.12 -24.49
C GLY A 96 -14.73 -6.94 -25.70
N GLN A 97 -13.81 -7.62 -26.40
CA GLN A 97 -14.12 -8.48 -27.54
C GLN A 97 -13.68 -9.93 -27.36
N SER A 98 -12.56 -10.17 -26.68
CA SER A 98 -11.95 -11.49 -26.57
C SER A 98 -10.97 -11.61 -25.40
N TRP A 99 -10.72 -12.83 -24.95
CA TRP A 99 -9.68 -13.10 -23.94
C TRP A 99 -8.31 -13.39 -24.57
N LYS A 100 -7.29 -12.68 -24.09
CA LYS A 100 -5.88 -12.82 -24.46
C LYS A 100 -5.06 -13.32 -23.28
N LYS A 101 -4.12 -14.25 -23.52
CA LYS A 101 -3.17 -14.68 -22.50
C LYS A 101 -1.98 -13.73 -22.45
N MET A 102 -1.71 -13.16 -21.27
CA MET A 102 -0.57 -12.28 -21.05
C MET A 102 0.75 -13.08 -20.98
N SER A 103 1.82 -12.48 -21.49
CA SER A 103 3.18 -13.01 -21.31
C SER A 103 3.71 -12.54 -19.95
N ILE A 104 4.16 -13.48 -19.10
CA ILE A 104 4.72 -13.18 -17.79
C ILE A 104 6.07 -13.89 -17.58
N PRO A 105 7.00 -13.31 -16.78
CA PRO A 105 8.36 -13.85 -16.60
C PRO A 105 8.45 -15.10 -15.71
N ASN A 106 7.36 -15.59 -15.12
CA ASN A 106 7.34 -16.71 -14.18
C ASN A 106 6.18 -17.68 -14.47
N ARG A 107 6.25 -18.92 -13.98
CA ARG A 107 5.22 -19.97 -14.11
C ARG A 107 4.62 -20.43 -12.77
N MET A 108 4.95 -19.77 -11.67
CA MET A 108 4.29 -20.02 -10.37
C MET A 108 2.81 -19.65 -10.43
N PRO A 109 1.93 -20.33 -9.68
CA PRO A 109 0.53 -19.92 -9.53
C PRO A 109 0.43 -18.48 -9.01
N ILE A 110 -0.38 -17.66 -9.67
CA ILE A 110 -0.68 -16.28 -9.27
C ILE A 110 -2.03 -16.31 -8.56
N TRP A 111 -2.06 -15.88 -7.30
CA TRP A 111 -3.19 -16.07 -6.39
C TRP A 111 -4.07 -14.82 -6.26
N GLY A 112 -3.49 -13.62 -6.17
CA GLY A 112 -4.21 -12.36 -6.02
C GLY A 112 -3.76 -11.31 -7.03
N ILE A 113 -4.65 -10.37 -7.38
CA ILE A 113 -4.39 -9.28 -8.33
C ILE A 113 -5.07 -7.97 -7.90
N TRP A 114 -4.33 -6.87 -8.00
CA TRP A 114 -4.83 -5.53 -7.68
C TRP A 114 -4.22 -4.49 -8.63
N GLY A 115 -4.88 -3.35 -8.82
CA GLY A 115 -4.37 -2.28 -9.67
C GLY A 115 -5.22 -1.02 -9.62
N LEU A 116 -4.63 0.09 -10.06
CA LEU A 116 -5.25 1.42 -10.03
C LEU A 116 -6.05 1.70 -11.30
N ASP A 117 -5.41 1.39 -12.42
CA ASP A 117 -5.88 1.53 -13.78
C ASP A 117 -5.22 0.44 -14.67
N ALA A 118 -5.67 0.36 -15.93
CA ALA A 118 -5.22 -0.63 -16.91
C ALA A 118 -3.69 -0.68 -17.14
N ASN A 119 -2.96 0.37 -16.79
CA ASN A 119 -1.51 0.49 -16.96
C ASN A 119 -0.72 0.32 -15.65
N ASN A 120 -1.38 0.11 -14.51
CA ASN A 120 -0.76 0.02 -13.19
C ASN A 120 -1.37 -1.15 -12.40
N ILE A 121 -0.93 -2.37 -12.70
CA ILE A 121 -1.48 -3.62 -12.13
C ILE A 121 -0.36 -4.42 -11.45
N TYR A 122 -0.65 -4.98 -10.28
CA TYR A 122 0.23 -5.80 -9.48
C TYR A 122 -0.41 -7.17 -9.24
N ALA A 123 0.38 -8.23 -9.25
CA ALA A 123 -0.11 -9.60 -9.04
C ALA A 123 0.87 -10.42 -8.21
N VAL A 124 0.36 -11.23 -7.28
CA VAL A 124 1.17 -11.98 -6.30
C VAL A 124 0.94 -13.48 -6.38
N GLY A 125 1.91 -14.27 -5.93
CA GLY A 125 1.78 -15.72 -6.02
C GLY A 125 2.80 -16.56 -5.25
N GLY A 126 2.83 -17.85 -5.59
CA GLY A 126 3.63 -18.86 -4.91
C GLY A 126 5.14 -18.61 -5.02
N ASN A 127 5.89 -18.94 -3.96
CA ASN A 127 7.34 -18.72 -3.85
C ASN A 127 7.77 -17.23 -3.95
N GLY A 128 7.09 -16.35 -3.20
CA GLY A 128 7.45 -14.94 -3.03
C GLY A 128 7.30 -14.06 -4.28
N VAL A 129 6.47 -14.48 -5.23
CA VAL A 129 6.39 -13.82 -6.54
C VAL A 129 5.53 -12.57 -6.44
N ILE A 130 6.09 -11.45 -6.87
CA ILE A 130 5.37 -10.20 -7.13
C ILE A 130 5.67 -9.78 -8.57
N LEU A 131 4.62 -9.46 -9.33
CA LEU A 131 4.68 -8.97 -10.69
C LEU A 131 4.05 -7.58 -10.77
N TYR A 132 4.58 -6.71 -11.62
CA TYR A 132 4.01 -5.42 -11.96
C TYR A 132 3.84 -5.28 -13.49
N TYR A 133 2.72 -4.71 -13.90
CA TYR A 133 2.35 -4.38 -15.28
C TYR A 133 2.31 -2.86 -15.43
N ASN A 134 2.99 -2.35 -16.46
CA ASN A 134 3.13 -0.92 -16.78
C ASN A 134 2.25 -0.45 -17.95
N GLY A 135 1.24 -1.23 -18.36
CA GLY A 135 0.45 -1.00 -19.57
C GLY A 135 1.00 -1.67 -20.84
N THR A 136 2.24 -2.18 -20.83
CA THR A 136 2.81 -2.93 -21.97
C THR A 136 3.28 -4.33 -21.60
N ASP A 137 4.02 -4.48 -20.49
CA ASP A 137 4.76 -5.69 -20.15
C ASP A 137 4.74 -5.98 -18.64
N TRP A 138 4.80 -7.27 -18.28
CA TRP A 138 4.91 -7.73 -16.90
C TRP A 138 6.39 -7.91 -16.48
N ARG A 139 6.79 -7.29 -15.37
CA ARG A 139 8.12 -7.45 -14.75
C ARG A 139 8.03 -8.05 -13.34
N THR A 140 9.04 -8.82 -12.93
CA THR A 140 9.20 -9.28 -11.54
C THR A 140 9.69 -8.15 -10.63
N MET A 141 9.19 -8.11 -9.40
CA MET A 141 9.74 -7.30 -8.31
C MET A 141 10.37 -8.23 -7.26
N ASP A 142 11.41 -7.77 -6.57
CA ASP A 142 11.93 -8.48 -5.39
C ASP A 142 11.02 -8.21 -4.20
N SER A 143 10.53 -9.28 -3.57
CA SER A 143 9.67 -9.25 -2.39
C SER A 143 10.43 -9.44 -1.08
N GLY A 144 11.73 -9.75 -1.14
CA GLY A 144 12.53 -10.11 0.03
C GLY A 144 12.05 -11.39 0.74
N THR A 145 11.21 -12.22 0.12
CA THR A 145 10.70 -13.46 0.72
C THR A 145 10.57 -14.60 -0.30
N ARG A 146 10.38 -15.82 0.21
CA ARG A 146 10.02 -17.02 -0.59
C ARG A 146 8.72 -17.66 -0.12
N GLN A 147 8.03 -17.06 0.84
CA GLN A 147 6.72 -17.54 1.29
C GLN A 147 5.67 -17.37 0.19
N TRP A 148 4.60 -18.15 0.26
CA TRP A 148 3.49 -18.00 -0.69
C TRP A 148 2.72 -16.73 -0.35
N LEU A 149 2.54 -15.86 -1.34
CA LEU A 149 1.67 -14.69 -1.25
C LEU A 149 0.31 -15.06 -1.86
N TYR A 150 -0.77 -14.70 -1.17
CA TYR A 150 -2.15 -15.09 -1.51
C TYR A 150 -3.00 -13.92 -1.99
N ASP A 151 -2.81 -12.72 -1.44
CA ASP A 151 -3.61 -11.54 -1.75
C ASP A 151 -2.77 -10.25 -1.72
N ILE A 152 -3.24 -9.22 -2.42
CA ILE A 152 -2.59 -7.92 -2.62
C ILE A 152 -3.62 -6.80 -2.73
N TRP A 153 -3.36 -5.66 -2.08
CA TRP A 153 -4.23 -4.48 -2.09
C TRP A 153 -3.40 -3.20 -1.91
N GLY A 154 -3.85 -2.06 -2.42
CA GLY A 154 -3.16 -0.77 -2.22
C GLY A 154 -4.10 0.43 -2.34
N THR A 155 -3.55 1.63 -2.08
CA THR A 155 -4.24 2.92 -2.24
C THR A 155 -3.84 3.67 -3.50
N ASP A 156 -2.57 3.59 -3.87
CA ASP A 156 -1.93 4.36 -4.94
C ASP A 156 -0.68 3.62 -5.43
N ALA A 157 0.07 4.22 -6.35
CA ALA A 157 1.22 3.55 -6.98
C ALA A 157 2.42 3.36 -6.02
N ASN A 158 2.42 4.05 -4.88
CA ASN A 158 3.48 4.02 -3.89
C ASN A 158 3.12 3.26 -2.62
N THR A 159 1.83 3.16 -2.25
CA THR A 159 1.42 2.38 -1.06
C THR A 159 0.61 1.15 -1.45
N ILE A 160 1.24 -0.03 -1.31
CA ILE A 160 0.68 -1.34 -1.65
C ILE A 160 1.08 -2.35 -0.57
N TYR A 161 0.18 -3.27 -0.24
CA TYR A 161 0.37 -4.33 0.75
C TYR A 161 0.13 -5.70 0.13
N ALA A 162 0.94 -6.69 0.50
CA ALA A 162 0.79 -8.08 0.05
C ALA A 162 0.92 -9.05 1.23
N VAL A 163 0.08 -10.08 1.29
CA VAL A 163 0.01 -11.01 2.42
C VAL A 163 0.19 -12.46 2.03
N GLY A 164 0.67 -13.27 2.97
CA GLY A 164 1.05 -14.65 2.69
C GLY A 164 1.23 -15.54 3.92
N ALA A 165 1.89 -16.68 3.71
CA ALA A 165 2.25 -17.62 4.77
C ALA A 165 3.28 -17.01 5.75
N GLY A 166 2.81 -16.55 6.92
CA GLY A 166 3.64 -15.94 7.96
C GLY A 166 4.26 -14.59 7.58
N VAL A 167 3.69 -13.88 6.60
CA VAL A 167 4.28 -12.63 6.08
C VAL A 167 3.24 -11.60 5.68
N ILE A 168 3.53 -10.33 5.99
CA ILE A 168 2.89 -9.14 5.45
C ILE A 168 4.00 -8.22 4.92
N LEU A 169 3.85 -7.75 3.69
CA LEU A 169 4.80 -6.85 3.02
C LEU A 169 4.14 -5.50 2.72
N LYS A 170 4.90 -4.40 2.81
CA LYS A 170 4.52 -3.07 2.33
C LYS A 170 5.49 -2.58 1.24
N TYR A 171 4.95 -2.08 0.14
CA TYR A 171 5.65 -1.29 -0.87
C TYR A 171 5.52 0.20 -0.54
N ASP A 172 6.58 0.96 -0.79
CA ASP A 172 6.70 2.42 -0.52
C ASP A 172 6.95 3.27 -1.78
N GLY A 173 6.71 2.70 -2.97
CA GLY A 173 7.04 3.29 -4.27
C GLY A 173 8.45 2.94 -4.75
N GLN A 174 9.30 2.38 -3.90
CA GLN A 174 10.70 2.04 -4.23
C GLN A 174 11.03 0.57 -3.94
N SER A 175 10.60 0.02 -2.81
CA SER A 175 10.99 -1.31 -2.34
C SER A 175 9.92 -2.01 -1.50
N TRP A 176 9.93 -3.35 -1.51
CA TRP A 176 9.08 -4.15 -0.61
C TRP A 176 9.79 -4.39 0.72
N THR A 177 9.10 -4.08 1.81
CA THR A 177 9.58 -4.22 3.18
C THR A 177 8.70 -5.17 3.98
N HIS A 178 9.29 -5.96 4.88
CA HIS A 178 8.53 -6.85 5.78
C HIS A 178 7.94 -6.02 6.92
N MET A 179 6.66 -6.19 7.18
CA MET A 179 5.99 -5.60 8.35
C MET A 179 6.09 -6.57 9.53
N MET A 180 6.41 -6.03 10.71
CA MET A 180 6.45 -6.82 11.94
C MET A 180 5.03 -7.22 12.37
N ILE A 181 4.86 -8.51 12.68
CA ILE A 181 3.66 -9.07 13.28
C ILE A 181 4.07 -10.19 14.24
N ASP A 182 3.46 -10.24 15.43
CA ASP A 182 3.85 -11.18 16.49
C ASP A 182 3.46 -12.64 16.18
N ASP A 183 2.54 -12.86 15.23
CA ASP A 183 1.99 -14.16 14.85
C ASP A 183 2.61 -14.68 13.53
N THR A 184 3.89 -15.03 13.59
CA THR A 184 4.68 -15.49 12.43
C THR A 184 4.29 -16.87 11.90
N PHE A 185 3.40 -17.60 12.58
CA PHE A 185 2.92 -18.93 12.14
C PHE A 185 1.59 -18.86 11.38
N LYS A 186 0.89 -17.73 11.40
CA LYS A 186 -0.40 -17.55 10.74
C LYS A 186 -0.26 -17.37 9.23
N THR A 187 -1.05 -18.09 8.45
CA THR A 187 -1.24 -17.79 7.03
C THR A 187 -2.27 -16.68 6.89
N PHE A 188 -1.94 -15.64 6.12
CA PHE A 188 -2.90 -14.63 5.69
C PHE A 188 -3.37 -14.96 4.26
N PHE A 189 -4.68 -15.11 4.08
CA PHE A 189 -5.29 -15.41 2.78
C PHE A 189 -5.89 -14.18 2.10
N THR A 190 -6.16 -13.11 2.85
CA THR A 190 -6.80 -11.90 2.30
C THR A 190 -6.35 -10.61 3.00
N ILE A 191 -6.30 -9.51 2.25
CA ILE A 191 -5.99 -8.16 2.72
C ILE A 191 -6.84 -7.11 2.00
N TYR A 192 -7.37 -6.15 2.76
CA TYR A 192 -8.12 -5.01 2.22
C TYR A 192 -8.02 -3.81 3.15
N GLY A 193 -8.16 -2.58 2.66
CA GLY A 193 -8.12 -1.38 3.49
C GLY A 193 -8.98 -0.23 2.97
N ASN A 194 -9.08 0.83 3.78
CA ASN A 194 -9.69 2.10 3.39
C ASN A 194 -8.63 3.15 3.04
N THR A 195 -7.47 3.15 3.71
CA THR A 195 -6.38 4.11 3.52
C THR A 195 -5.02 3.45 3.70
N GLU A 196 -3.93 4.18 3.45
CA GLU A 196 -2.57 3.67 3.66
C GLU A 196 -2.28 3.27 5.13
N ASN A 197 -3.07 3.77 6.08
CA ASN A 197 -2.91 3.57 7.52
C ASN A 197 -4.15 2.91 8.17
N ASP A 198 -5.04 2.34 7.36
CA ASP A 198 -6.24 1.64 7.82
C ASP A 198 -6.46 0.39 6.94
N VAL A 199 -5.78 -0.71 7.31
CA VAL A 199 -5.67 -1.93 6.50
C VAL A 199 -5.92 -3.16 7.36
N TYR A 200 -6.64 -4.15 6.85
CA TYR A 200 -7.06 -5.34 7.57
C TYR A 200 -6.59 -6.60 6.86
N ALA A 201 -6.10 -7.59 7.62
CA ALA A 201 -5.60 -8.85 7.11
C ALA A 201 -6.16 -10.04 7.89
N ALA A 202 -6.55 -11.10 7.17
CA ALA A 202 -7.14 -12.31 7.75
C ALA A 202 -6.71 -13.57 6.96
N GLY A 203 -6.97 -14.76 7.52
CA GLY A 203 -6.56 -16.01 6.88
C GLY A 203 -6.89 -17.26 7.70
N ASP A 204 -5.87 -18.04 8.06
CA ASP A 204 -6.00 -19.15 9.00
C ASP A 204 -6.58 -18.68 10.36
N PHE A 205 -7.05 -19.62 11.16
CA PHE A 205 -8.01 -19.49 12.27
C PHE A 205 -7.83 -18.33 13.28
N GLU A 206 -8.86 -18.18 14.12
CA GLU A 206 -8.92 -17.39 15.35
C GLU A 206 -9.04 -15.87 15.21
N LYS A 207 -8.31 -15.22 14.27
CA LYS A 207 -8.05 -13.76 14.35
C LYS A 207 -8.15 -12.96 13.05
N ILE A 208 -8.61 -11.71 13.17
CA ILE A 208 -8.48 -10.62 12.18
C ILE A 208 -7.53 -9.55 12.73
N TYR A 209 -6.60 -9.09 11.89
CA TYR A 209 -5.60 -8.08 12.22
C TYR A 209 -5.88 -6.75 11.52
N HIS A 210 -5.51 -5.64 12.17
CA HIS A 210 -5.65 -4.26 11.71
C HIS A 210 -4.33 -3.50 11.83
N TYR A 211 -3.93 -2.84 10.76
CA TYR A 211 -2.84 -1.88 10.72
C TYR A 211 -3.41 -0.46 10.80
N ASN A 212 -2.98 0.28 11.82
CA ASN A 212 -3.44 1.63 12.14
C ASN A 212 -2.40 2.74 11.81
N GLY A 213 -1.48 2.46 10.88
CA GLY A 213 -0.34 3.35 10.57
C GLY A 213 0.87 3.23 11.51
N ILE A 214 0.73 2.60 12.67
CA ILE A 214 1.81 2.39 13.64
C ILE A 214 2.26 0.93 13.67
N GLY A 215 1.31 -0.01 13.65
CA GLY A 215 1.60 -1.44 13.71
C GLY A 215 0.37 -2.31 13.55
N TRP A 216 0.56 -3.62 13.39
CA TRP A 216 -0.53 -4.60 13.31
C TRP A 216 -1.03 -4.98 14.70
N THR A 217 -2.34 -4.91 14.90
CA THR A 217 -3.03 -5.26 16.16
C THR A 217 -4.20 -6.21 15.89
N GLU A 218 -4.56 -7.04 16.86
CA GLU A 218 -5.69 -7.96 16.77
C GLU A 218 -7.00 -7.22 17.09
N VAL A 219 -7.98 -7.27 16.18
CA VAL A 219 -9.27 -6.55 16.31
C VAL A 219 -10.49 -7.45 16.41
N TYR A 220 -10.35 -8.74 16.05
CA TYR A 220 -11.37 -9.76 16.33
C TYR A 220 -10.72 -11.10 16.65
N ALA A 221 -11.32 -11.83 17.59
CA ALA A 221 -10.82 -13.07 18.16
C ALA A 221 -11.97 -14.07 18.36
N GLY A 222 -11.71 -15.36 18.10
CA GLY A 222 -12.67 -16.45 18.34
C GLY A 222 -13.28 -17.09 17.09
N ILE A 223 -12.81 -16.72 15.89
CA ILE A 223 -13.21 -17.37 14.63
C ILE A 223 -12.70 -18.83 14.64
N THR A 224 -13.57 -19.81 14.39
CA THR A 224 -13.18 -21.24 14.34
C THR A 224 -12.98 -21.77 12.91
N SER A 225 -13.22 -20.92 11.91
CA SER A 225 -13.05 -21.11 10.47
C SER A 225 -11.83 -20.38 9.90
N GLN A 226 -11.47 -20.69 8.65
CA GLN A 226 -10.55 -19.87 7.85
C GLN A 226 -11.32 -18.73 7.19
N ILE A 227 -10.77 -17.52 7.19
CA ILE A 227 -11.28 -16.37 6.44
C ILE A 227 -10.57 -16.27 5.09
N TRP A 228 -11.34 -16.12 4.02
CA TRP A 228 -10.84 -16.12 2.64
C TRP A 228 -11.16 -14.83 1.87
N GLY A 229 -12.08 -14.00 2.35
CA GLY A 229 -12.30 -12.65 1.82
C GLY A 229 -12.58 -11.66 2.94
N ILE A 230 -11.98 -10.47 2.83
CA ILE A 230 -12.25 -9.31 3.69
C ILE A 230 -12.51 -8.08 2.82
N PHE A 231 -13.41 -7.21 3.26
CA PHE A 231 -13.76 -5.97 2.57
C PHE A 231 -14.08 -4.89 3.61
N THR A 232 -13.73 -3.64 3.30
CA THR A 232 -14.09 -2.48 4.13
C THR A 232 -14.89 -1.44 3.36
N ALA A 233 -15.86 -0.84 4.04
CA ALA A 233 -16.63 0.30 3.55
C ALA A 233 -16.71 1.34 4.68
N GLY A 234 -15.76 2.28 4.70
CA GLY A 234 -15.62 3.22 5.80
C GLY A 234 -15.36 2.47 7.11
N VAL A 235 -16.15 2.74 8.15
CA VAL A 235 -16.03 2.05 9.45
C VAL A 235 -16.49 0.59 9.44
N HIS A 236 -17.15 0.13 8.37
CA HIS A 236 -17.65 -1.25 8.29
C HIS A 236 -16.60 -2.22 7.73
N ILE A 237 -16.45 -3.36 8.40
CA ILE A 237 -15.56 -4.45 7.98
C ILE A 237 -16.40 -5.71 7.82
N PHE A 238 -16.26 -6.40 6.70
CA PHE A 238 -16.93 -7.67 6.42
C PHE A 238 -15.89 -8.74 6.13
N ALA A 239 -15.94 -9.86 6.83
CA ALA A 239 -15.05 -11.00 6.62
C ALA A 239 -15.85 -12.31 6.51
N ALA A 240 -15.47 -13.21 5.60
CA ALA A 240 -16.11 -14.52 5.45
C ALA A 240 -15.15 -15.59 4.94
N GLY A 241 -15.54 -16.86 5.10
CA GLY A 241 -14.75 -17.98 4.60
C GLY A 241 -15.42 -19.34 4.77
N ALA A 242 -14.76 -20.27 5.46
CA ALA A 242 -15.27 -21.63 5.65
C ALA A 242 -16.51 -21.65 6.58
N PRO A 243 -17.47 -22.58 6.36
CA PRO A 243 -18.66 -22.66 7.21
C PRO A 243 -18.32 -23.22 8.60
N GLU A 244 -18.95 -22.67 9.64
CA GLU A 244 -18.85 -23.13 11.03
C GLU A 244 -20.16 -23.78 11.45
N ASN A 245 -20.10 -24.91 12.17
CA ASN A 245 -21.28 -25.59 12.72
C ASN A 245 -22.42 -25.82 11.71
N GLU A 246 -22.08 -26.18 10.46
CA GLU A 246 -23.02 -26.35 9.33
C GLU A 246 -23.71 -25.04 8.82
N HIS A 247 -23.10 -23.88 9.08
CA HIS A 247 -23.57 -22.57 8.63
C HIS A 247 -22.46 -21.74 7.99
N SER A 248 -22.74 -21.06 6.87
CA SER A 248 -21.86 -19.99 6.38
C SER A 248 -22.07 -18.73 7.23
N ILE A 249 -20.98 -18.11 7.69
CA ILE A 249 -21.02 -16.90 8.53
C ILE A 249 -20.30 -15.75 7.82
N VAL A 250 -20.86 -14.54 7.95
CA VAL A 250 -20.16 -13.27 7.71
C VAL A 250 -19.94 -12.59 9.04
N TYR A 251 -18.68 -12.30 9.35
CA TYR A 251 -18.29 -11.48 10.49
C TYR A 251 -18.37 -10.02 10.06
N HIS A 252 -19.24 -9.24 10.70
CA HIS A 252 -19.49 -7.84 10.37
C HIS A 252 -19.13 -6.93 11.55
N PHE A 253 -18.13 -6.09 11.37
CA PHE A 253 -17.90 -4.93 12.24
C PHE A 253 -18.83 -3.80 11.82
N ASP A 254 -19.73 -3.40 12.73
CA ASP A 254 -20.72 -2.33 12.48
C ASP A 254 -20.18 -0.91 12.76
N GLY A 255 -18.85 -0.74 12.84
CA GLY A 255 -18.19 0.44 13.38
C GLY A 255 -18.10 0.44 14.93
N VAL A 256 -18.83 -0.45 15.61
CA VAL A 256 -18.94 -0.49 17.08
C VAL A 256 -18.48 -1.83 17.65
N ASN A 257 -19.06 -2.90 17.13
CA ASN A 257 -19.00 -4.28 17.60
C ASN A 257 -18.88 -5.21 16.39
N TRP A 258 -18.34 -6.39 16.64
CA TRP A 258 -18.41 -7.50 15.68
C TRP A 258 -19.70 -8.30 15.89
N ASN A 259 -20.36 -8.65 14.79
CA ASN A 259 -21.58 -9.43 14.76
C ASN A 259 -21.40 -10.64 13.84
N ASP A 260 -21.71 -11.84 14.34
CA ASP A 260 -21.66 -13.08 13.57
C ASP A 260 -22.98 -13.30 12.82
N ILE A 261 -23.00 -13.05 11.51
CA ILE A 261 -24.21 -13.11 10.69
C ILE A 261 -24.29 -14.46 9.96
N VAL A 262 -25.21 -15.32 10.37
CA VAL A 262 -25.53 -16.57 9.67
C VAL A 262 -26.20 -16.28 8.34
N LEU A 263 -25.56 -16.70 7.24
CA LEU A 263 -26.09 -16.57 5.89
C LEU A 263 -27.19 -17.62 5.59
N PRO A 264 -28.07 -17.37 4.61
CA PRO A 264 -29.10 -18.33 4.16
C PRO A 264 -28.54 -19.54 3.38
N VAL A 265 -27.27 -19.89 3.55
CA VAL A 265 -26.55 -20.96 2.83
C VAL A 265 -25.56 -21.69 3.74
N ASN A 266 -25.11 -22.87 3.30
CA ASN A 266 -24.04 -23.65 3.94
C ASN A 266 -23.04 -24.11 2.87
N VAL A 267 -22.17 -23.19 2.45
CA VAL A 267 -21.03 -23.43 1.55
C VAL A 267 -19.82 -22.59 1.98
N HIS A 268 -18.64 -22.96 1.51
CA HIS A 268 -17.43 -22.15 1.71
C HIS A 268 -17.49 -20.87 0.86
N MET A 269 -17.34 -19.70 1.49
CA MET A 269 -17.12 -18.41 0.82
C MET A 269 -15.63 -18.28 0.49
N TRP A 270 -15.31 -17.86 -0.74
CA TRP A 270 -13.92 -17.73 -1.22
C TRP A 270 -13.52 -16.30 -1.53
N GLY A 271 -14.49 -15.44 -1.85
CA GLY A 271 -14.26 -14.03 -2.12
C GLY A 271 -15.39 -13.19 -1.54
N LEU A 272 -15.04 -11.97 -1.14
CA LEU A 272 -15.97 -11.00 -0.56
C LEU A 272 -15.62 -9.61 -1.09
N TRP A 273 -16.62 -8.89 -1.59
CA TRP A 273 -16.49 -7.53 -2.10
C TRP A 273 -17.80 -6.76 -1.90
N GLY A 274 -17.76 -5.44 -1.81
CA GLY A 274 -18.95 -4.61 -1.79
C GLY A 274 -18.78 -3.28 -2.54
N SER A 275 -19.89 -2.64 -2.91
CA SER A 275 -19.87 -1.26 -3.41
C SER A 275 -20.02 -0.24 -2.29
N SER A 276 -20.82 -0.56 -1.27
CA SER A 276 -20.89 0.13 0.03
C SER A 276 -21.22 -0.87 1.14
N GLU A 277 -21.25 -0.42 2.38
CA GLU A 277 -21.74 -1.17 3.55
C GLU A 277 -23.16 -1.73 3.39
N ASN A 278 -23.94 -1.17 2.45
CA ASN A 278 -25.30 -1.58 2.13
C ASN A 278 -25.41 -2.49 0.87
N ASP A 279 -24.34 -2.70 0.11
CA ASP A 279 -24.33 -3.61 -1.06
C ASP A 279 -23.07 -4.49 -1.08
N ILE A 280 -23.12 -5.57 -0.29
CA ILE A 280 -22.04 -6.54 -0.09
C ILE A 280 -22.34 -7.83 -0.85
N TYR A 281 -21.32 -8.54 -1.29
CA TYR A 281 -21.41 -9.82 -1.99
C TYR A 281 -20.36 -10.79 -1.43
N CYS A 282 -20.83 -11.96 -1.02
CA CYS A 282 -20.01 -13.12 -0.70
C CYS A 282 -20.19 -14.16 -1.81
N VAL A 283 -19.10 -14.70 -2.35
CA VAL A 283 -19.15 -15.73 -3.40
C VAL A 283 -18.50 -17.03 -2.94
N GLY A 284 -19.09 -18.16 -3.30
CA GLY A 284 -18.71 -19.45 -2.72
C GLY A 284 -18.90 -20.68 -3.60
N GLY A 285 -18.91 -21.84 -2.95
CA GLY A 285 -19.16 -23.14 -3.60
C GLY A 285 -20.53 -23.24 -4.28
N SER A 286 -20.69 -24.17 -5.20
CA SER A 286 -21.95 -24.46 -5.91
C SER A 286 -22.56 -23.24 -6.66
N GLY A 287 -21.70 -22.36 -7.18
CA GLY A 287 -22.07 -21.14 -7.88
C GLY A 287 -22.79 -20.11 -7.01
N THR A 288 -22.76 -20.25 -5.68
CA THR A 288 -23.51 -19.43 -4.74
C THR A 288 -22.95 -18.02 -4.63
N ILE A 289 -23.80 -17.04 -4.91
CA ILE A 289 -23.60 -15.63 -4.58
C ILE A 289 -24.60 -15.26 -3.49
N VAL A 290 -24.14 -14.67 -2.40
CA VAL A 290 -24.98 -14.13 -1.33
C VAL A 290 -24.77 -12.63 -1.26
N ASN A 291 -25.83 -11.85 -1.46
CA ASN A 291 -25.79 -10.39 -1.50
C ASN A 291 -26.55 -9.80 -0.31
N TYR A 292 -25.96 -8.81 0.35
CA TYR A 292 -26.65 -7.93 1.29
C TYR A 292 -27.14 -6.70 0.53
N ASN A 293 -28.38 -6.26 0.77
CA ASN A 293 -29.03 -5.14 0.06
C ASN A 293 -29.48 -4.01 1.01
N GLY A 294 -28.75 -3.81 2.11
CA GLY A 294 -29.06 -2.85 3.17
C GLY A 294 -30.24 -3.25 4.06
N LYS A 295 -30.86 -4.42 3.81
CA LYS A 295 -32.02 -4.93 4.58
C LYS A 295 -31.94 -6.41 4.91
N GLN A 296 -31.49 -7.24 3.96
CA GLN A 296 -31.42 -8.69 4.15
C GLN A 296 -30.35 -9.33 3.27
N TRP A 297 -29.83 -10.47 3.74
CA TRP A 297 -28.97 -11.35 2.94
C TRP A 297 -29.82 -12.24 2.05
N GLN A 298 -29.56 -12.22 0.75
CA GLN A 298 -30.27 -12.99 -0.27
C GLN A 298 -29.30 -13.86 -1.07
N SER A 299 -29.61 -15.15 -1.22
CA SER A 299 -28.80 -16.11 -1.97
C SER A 299 -29.34 -16.34 -3.37
N LEU A 300 -28.44 -16.41 -4.36
CA LEU A 300 -28.69 -16.88 -5.71
C LEU A 300 -27.55 -17.82 -6.15
N SER A 301 -27.74 -18.57 -7.24
CA SER A 301 -26.65 -19.31 -7.89
C SER A 301 -26.56 -18.94 -9.37
N VAL A 302 -25.34 -18.71 -9.84
CA VAL A 302 -25.02 -18.43 -11.26
C VAL A 302 -24.48 -19.66 -11.99
N SER A 303 -24.13 -20.74 -11.28
CA SER A 303 -23.64 -21.96 -11.94
C SER A 303 -23.82 -23.23 -11.10
N GLU A 304 -24.21 -24.32 -11.74
CA GLU A 304 -24.27 -25.63 -11.09
C GLU A 304 -22.85 -26.18 -10.84
N ASN A 305 -22.56 -26.54 -9.60
CA ASN A 305 -21.38 -27.33 -9.17
C ASN A 305 -19.98 -26.72 -9.39
N ALA A 306 -19.84 -25.42 -9.67
CA ALA A 306 -18.52 -24.75 -9.69
C ALA A 306 -18.25 -23.98 -8.39
N ARG A 307 -16.97 -23.79 -8.03
CA ARG A 307 -16.58 -22.80 -7.00
C ARG A 307 -16.42 -21.44 -7.65
N LEU A 308 -17.07 -20.44 -7.07
CA LEU A 308 -16.72 -19.04 -7.31
C LEU A 308 -15.50 -18.72 -6.44
N ARG A 309 -14.52 -18.02 -7.01
CA ARG A 309 -13.17 -17.86 -6.46
C ARG A 309 -12.86 -16.41 -6.15
N GLY A 310 -12.89 -15.56 -7.18
CA GLY A 310 -12.70 -14.12 -7.06
C GLY A 310 -14.01 -13.36 -7.26
N ILE A 311 -14.12 -12.21 -6.60
CA ILE A 311 -15.14 -11.21 -6.89
C ILE A 311 -14.50 -9.83 -6.81
N HIS A 312 -14.72 -9.03 -7.83
CA HIS A 312 -14.30 -7.64 -7.86
C HIS A 312 -15.38 -6.81 -8.52
N GLY A 313 -15.59 -5.60 -8.03
CA GLY A 313 -16.48 -4.65 -8.65
C GLY A 313 -15.93 -3.24 -8.57
N ARG A 314 -16.55 -2.36 -9.34
CA ARG A 314 -16.25 -0.93 -9.33
C ARG A 314 -17.54 -0.20 -9.65
N LEU A 315 -17.86 0.80 -8.82
CA LEU A 315 -18.96 1.73 -9.04
C LEU A 315 -20.28 0.96 -9.32
N GLY A 316 -20.82 0.29 -8.29
CA GLY A 316 -22.08 -0.47 -8.35
C GLY A 316 -22.12 -1.70 -9.28
N THR A 317 -21.10 -1.92 -10.12
CA THR A 317 -20.99 -3.07 -11.05
C THR A 317 -20.09 -4.13 -10.44
N ALA A 318 -20.48 -5.41 -10.50
CA ALA A 318 -19.74 -6.51 -9.89
C ALA A 318 -19.43 -7.63 -10.89
N PHE A 319 -18.24 -8.21 -10.79
CA PHE A 319 -17.76 -9.32 -11.63
C PHE A 319 -17.30 -10.48 -10.73
N VAL A 320 -17.71 -11.70 -11.11
CA VAL A 320 -17.48 -12.90 -10.31
C VAL A 320 -16.84 -13.98 -11.17
N LEU A 321 -15.68 -14.46 -10.72
CA LEU A 321 -14.88 -15.49 -11.40
C LEU A 321 -15.17 -16.88 -10.82
N ASP A 322 -15.46 -17.85 -11.68
CA ASP A 322 -15.47 -19.27 -11.31
C ASP A 322 -14.10 -19.94 -11.51
N GLU A 323 -13.87 -21.04 -10.79
CA GLU A 323 -12.61 -21.80 -10.84
C GLU A 323 -12.29 -22.36 -12.24
N ASN A 324 -13.27 -22.41 -13.15
CA ASN A 324 -13.10 -22.86 -14.53
C ASN A 324 -12.85 -21.70 -15.51
N GLY A 325 -12.70 -20.47 -15.04
CA GLY A 325 -12.44 -19.27 -15.82
C GLY A 325 -13.67 -18.48 -16.28
N ARG A 326 -14.91 -18.90 -15.96
CA ARG A 326 -16.11 -18.13 -16.35
C ARG A 326 -16.23 -16.87 -15.52
N VAL A 327 -16.60 -15.77 -16.15
CA VAL A 327 -16.85 -14.49 -15.47
C VAL A 327 -18.32 -14.12 -15.61
N PHE A 328 -18.97 -13.82 -14.49
CA PHE A 328 -20.35 -13.34 -14.44
C PHE A 328 -20.39 -11.87 -14.04
N LYS A 329 -21.11 -11.03 -14.77
CA LYS A 329 -21.29 -9.58 -14.53
C LYS A 329 -22.68 -9.28 -13.97
N LYS A 330 -22.76 -8.45 -12.93
CA LYS A 330 -23.96 -7.73 -12.48
C LYS A 330 -23.81 -6.24 -12.81
N ASP A 331 -24.80 -5.70 -13.51
CA ASP A 331 -24.94 -4.26 -13.74
C ASP A 331 -25.51 -3.53 -12.51
N ALA A 332 -25.09 -2.27 -12.32
CA ALA A 332 -25.61 -1.40 -11.27
C ALA A 332 -27.08 -0.99 -11.51
N SER A 333 -27.78 -0.57 -10.45
CA SER A 333 -29.13 0.01 -10.54
C SER A 333 -29.17 1.41 -11.19
N TYR A 334 -28.02 2.09 -11.24
CA TYR A 334 -27.88 3.45 -11.77
C TYR A 334 -26.64 3.54 -12.65
N HIS A 335 -26.75 4.26 -13.76
CA HIS A 335 -25.63 4.56 -14.64
C HIS A 335 -25.54 6.08 -14.83
N ILE A 336 -24.49 6.72 -14.34
CA ILE A 336 -24.18 8.14 -14.56
C ILE A 336 -23.12 8.25 -15.66
N THR A 337 -23.46 8.88 -16.78
CA THR A 337 -22.58 9.04 -17.95
C THR A 337 -22.19 10.51 -18.12
N LEU A 338 -20.89 10.80 -18.20
CA LEU A 338 -20.41 12.07 -18.73
C LEU A 338 -20.39 12.03 -20.27
N GLY A 339 -20.79 13.13 -20.91
CA GLY A 339 -20.69 13.25 -22.36
C GLY A 339 -19.26 13.43 -22.85
N ASN A 340 -18.97 12.91 -24.04
CA ASN A 340 -17.75 13.21 -24.78
C ASN A 340 -17.90 14.54 -25.55
N VAL A 341 -16.89 15.40 -25.49
CA VAL A 341 -16.88 16.72 -26.16
C VAL A 341 -15.54 16.98 -26.86
N SER A 342 -15.52 17.94 -27.80
CA SER A 342 -14.32 18.30 -28.57
C SER A 342 -14.29 19.80 -28.82
N GLY A 343 -13.12 20.41 -28.76
CA GLY A 343 -12.91 21.85 -28.98
C GLY A 343 -11.46 22.18 -29.25
N HIS A 344 -11.19 23.46 -29.53
CA HIS A 344 -9.84 24.01 -29.66
C HIS A 344 -9.46 24.83 -28.42
N ALA A 345 -8.17 25.08 -28.20
CA ALA A 345 -7.71 25.97 -27.14
C ALA A 345 -8.48 27.31 -27.11
N GLY A 346 -9.03 27.63 -25.94
CA GLY A 346 -9.82 28.84 -25.69
C GLY A 346 -11.34 28.66 -25.70
N ASP A 347 -11.87 27.55 -26.25
CA ASP A 347 -13.32 27.26 -26.31
C ASP A 347 -13.94 27.03 -24.91
N THR A 348 -15.25 27.31 -24.78
CA THR A 348 -16.06 26.93 -23.61
C THR A 348 -16.97 25.75 -23.98
N LEU A 349 -16.87 24.65 -23.24
CA LEU A 349 -17.60 23.41 -23.46
C LEU A 349 -18.62 23.14 -22.34
N GLN A 350 -19.70 22.43 -22.68
CA GLN A 350 -20.72 21.96 -21.73
C GLN A 350 -20.72 20.43 -21.73
N ILE A 351 -20.32 19.82 -20.61
CA ILE A 351 -20.30 18.37 -20.44
C ILE A 351 -21.60 17.95 -19.75
N PRO A 352 -22.51 17.21 -20.42
CA PRO A 352 -23.74 16.72 -19.79
C PRO A 352 -23.44 15.56 -18.84
N ILE A 353 -23.98 15.63 -17.62
CA ILE A 353 -24.06 14.52 -16.68
C ILE A 353 -25.42 13.84 -16.89
N SER A 354 -25.44 12.61 -17.39
CA SER A 354 -26.67 11.87 -17.73
C SER A 354 -26.91 10.70 -16.81
N LEU A 355 -28.09 10.62 -16.20
CA LEU A 355 -28.52 9.47 -15.40
C LEU A 355 -29.40 8.52 -16.23
N THR A 356 -29.08 7.22 -16.18
CA THR A 356 -30.00 6.14 -16.55
C THR A 356 -30.36 5.34 -15.31
N ASN A 357 -31.63 5.42 -14.92
CA ASN A 357 -32.24 4.68 -13.81
C ASN A 357 -32.97 3.45 -14.36
N THR A 358 -32.68 2.26 -13.81
CA THR A 358 -33.28 0.98 -14.23
C THR A 358 -34.28 0.40 -13.22
N THR A 359 -34.26 0.82 -11.94
CA THR A 359 -35.02 0.14 -10.86
C THR A 359 -35.64 1.04 -9.77
N MET A 360 -35.42 2.36 -9.74
CA MET A 360 -35.74 3.18 -8.56
C MET A 360 -37.11 3.86 -8.54
N SER A 361 -37.58 4.16 -7.33
CA SER A 361 -38.82 4.89 -7.07
C SER A 361 -38.69 6.40 -6.86
N GLN A 362 -37.66 6.96 -6.19
CA GLN A 362 -37.53 8.40 -5.88
C GLN A 362 -36.08 8.83 -5.55
N MET A 363 -35.55 9.90 -6.17
CA MET A 363 -34.21 10.46 -5.86
C MET A 363 -34.24 11.48 -4.71
N GLU A 364 -33.62 11.16 -3.57
CA GLU A 364 -33.48 12.03 -2.39
C GLU A 364 -32.19 12.87 -2.44
N GLY A 365 -31.07 12.26 -2.84
CA GLY A 365 -29.76 12.90 -2.96
C GLY A 365 -28.91 12.29 -4.07
N ILE A 366 -28.00 13.08 -4.63
CA ILE A 366 -26.98 12.62 -5.59
C ILE A 366 -25.66 13.32 -5.23
N ASP A 367 -24.56 12.57 -5.20
CA ASP A 367 -23.20 13.09 -4.97
C ASP A 367 -22.29 12.63 -6.13
N ILE A 368 -21.57 13.54 -6.78
CA ILE A 368 -20.70 13.25 -7.93
C ILE A 368 -19.36 13.98 -7.79
N THR A 369 -18.26 13.23 -7.84
CA THR A 369 -16.88 13.76 -7.92
C THR A 369 -16.29 13.48 -9.29
N ILE A 370 -15.85 14.53 -9.97
CA ILE A 370 -15.28 14.49 -11.31
C ILE A 370 -13.81 14.91 -11.25
N ASP A 371 -12.92 14.03 -11.68
CA ASP A 371 -11.49 14.30 -11.82
C ASP A 371 -11.13 14.56 -13.29
N TYR A 372 -10.25 15.53 -13.55
CA TYR A 372 -9.87 16.00 -14.89
C TYR A 372 -8.43 16.54 -14.90
N ASP A 373 -7.83 16.68 -16.09
CA ASP A 373 -6.50 17.29 -16.24
C ASP A 373 -6.58 18.83 -16.12
N PRO A 374 -5.98 19.45 -15.07
CA PRO A 374 -6.03 20.89 -14.85
C PRO A 374 -5.19 21.72 -15.83
N ASP A 375 -4.24 21.12 -16.54
CA ASP A 375 -3.44 21.82 -17.56
C ASP A 375 -4.21 21.92 -18.89
N ILE A 376 -5.26 21.10 -19.07
CA ILE A 376 -6.07 21.03 -20.30
C ILE A 376 -7.44 21.70 -20.12
N LEU A 377 -8.07 21.55 -18.95
CA LEU A 377 -9.41 22.06 -18.66
C LEU A 377 -9.46 22.93 -17.40
N ALA A 378 -10.20 24.04 -17.45
CA ALA A 378 -10.67 24.76 -16.27
C ALA A 378 -12.19 24.62 -16.14
N VAL A 379 -12.67 23.89 -15.13
CA VAL A 379 -14.09 23.89 -14.76
C VAL A 379 -14.47 25.25 -14.16
N GLN A 380 -15.59 25.81 -14.60
CA GLN A 380 -16.02 27.17 -14.27
C GLN A 380 -17.28 27.21 -13.39
N SER A 381 -18.23 26.29 -13.64
CA SER A 381 -19.49 26.17 -12.90
C SER A 381 -20.20 24.86 -13.26
N ALA A 382 -21.30 24.55 -12.59
CA ALA A 382 -22.29 23.59 -13.08
C ALA A 382 -23.71 24.18 -12.99
N MET A 383 -24.65 23.63 -13.76
CA MET A 383 -26.05 24.09 -13.78
C MET A 383 -27.05 22.95 -13.95
N LEU A 384 -28.22 23.10 -13.31
CA LEU A 384 -29.37 22.20 -13.48
C LEU A 384 -30.20 22.53 -14.74
N THR A 385 -30.13 23.76 -15.23
CA THR A 385 -30.94 24.28 -16.34
C THR A 385 -30.79 23.43 -17.60
N GLY A 386 -31.90 22.91 -18.12
CA GLY A 386 -31.92 21.99 -19.27
C GLY A 386 -31.76 20.51 -18.90
N GLY A 387 -31.65 20.17 -17.61
CA GLY A 387 -31.69 18.81 -17.09
C GLY A 387 -33.04 18.43 -16.45
N ILE A 388 -33.18 17.17 -16.03
CA ILE A 388 -34.41 16.59 -15.45
C ILE A 388 -34.70 17.08 -14.02
N LEU A 389 -33.70 17.64 -13.34
CA LEU A 389 -33.82 18.23 -12.00
C LEU A 389 -34.19 19.73 -12.02
N ALA A 390 -34.18 20.36 -13.21
CA ALA A 390 -34.53 21.77 -13.39
C ALA A 390 -35.97 22.04 -12.89
N ASP A 391 -36.12 23.08 -12.06
CA ASP A 391 -37.38 23.50 -11.46
C ASP A 391 -38.07 22.41 -10.59
N LYS A 392 -37.32 21.43 -10.06
CA LYS A 392 -37.84 20.30 -9.24
C LYS A 392 -37.50 20.37 -7.75
N HIS A 393 -37.20 21.56 -7.22
CA HIS A 393 -36.87 21.74 -5.80
C HIS A 393 -35.62 20.97 -5.33
N TYR A 394 -34.63 20.80 -6.21
CA TYR A 394 -33.29 20.34 -5.85
C TYR A 394 -32.38 21.56 -5.64
N THR A 395 -31.54 21.49 -4.60
CA THR A 395 -30.36 22.34 -4.49
C THR A 395 -29.20 21.76 -5.31
N LEU A 396 -28.24 22.61 -5.67
CA LEU A 396 -26.98 22.22 -6.30
C LEU A 396 -25.84 22.98 -5.61
N GLU A 397 -25.05 22.29 -4.79
CA GLU A 397 -23.77 22.81 -4.29
C GLU A 397 -22.63 22.29 -5.18
N THR A 398 -21.71 23.17 -5.57
CA THR A 398 -20.56 22.84 -6.43
C THR A 398 -19.26 23.31 -5.82
N GLU A 399 -18.24 22.44 -5.69
CA GLU A 399 -16.89 22.79 -5.23
C GLU A 399 -15.87 22.59 -6.35
N LEU A 400 -15.08 23.63 -6.63
CA LEU A 400 -14.26 23.85 -7.84
C LEU A 400 -12.90 24.52 -7.54
N SER A 401 -12.54 24.69 -6.27
CA SER A 401 -11.31 25.39 -5.85
C SER A 401 -10.04 24.56 -6.00
N GLN A 402 -10.15 23.24 -6.11
CA GLN A 402 -9.03 22.33 -6.33
C GLN A 402 -8.83 22.11 -7.86
N PRO A 403 -7.72 22.54 -8.47
CA PRO A 403 -7.45 22.25 -9.87
C PRO A 403 -7.40 20.75 -10.12
N GLY A 404 -8.22 20.28 -11.07
CA GLY A 404 -8.28 18.87 -11.46
C GLY A 404 -9.39 18.07 -10.78
N ARG A 405 -10.17 18.68 -9.88
CA ARG A 405 -11.32 18.03 -9.21
C ARG A 405 -12.53 18.97 -9.13
N ALA A 406 -13.71 18.45 -9.43
CA ALA A 406 -14.99 19.13 -9.29
C ALA A 406 -15.99 18.25 -8.55
N ILE A 407 -16.57 18.74 -7.45
CA ILE A 407 -17.57 18.02 -6.65
C ILE A 407 -18.93 18.69 -6.86
N LEU A 408 -19.98 17.88 -7.07
CA LEU A 408 -21.37 18.30 -7.27
C LEU A 408 -22.29 17.53 -6.33
N ILE A 409 -23.08 18.25 -5.54
CA ILE A 409 -24.02 17.69 -4.57
C ILE A 409 -25.43 18.21 -4.83
N PHE A 410 -26.37 17.28 -4.89
CA PHE A 410 -27.76 17.53 -5.22
C PHE A 410 -28.65 17.05 -4.06
N GLY A 411 -29.43 17.94 -3.47
CA GLY A 411 -30.33 17.60 -2.35
C GLY A 411 -31.79 17.89 -2.69
N ALA A 412 -32.68 16.91 -2.54
CA ALA A 412 -34.12 17.14 -2.67
C ALA A 412 -34.64 17.90 -1.43
N THR A 413 -35.24 19.09 -1.64
CA THR A 413 -35.86 19.88 -0.55
C THR A 413 -37.36 19.61 -0.39
N ARG A 414 -38.00 19.02 -1.41
CA ARG A 414 -39.43 18.63 -1.43
C ARG A 414 -39.67 17.32 -2.20
N ASP A 415 -40.50 17.35 -3.24
CA ASP A 415 -40.91 16.20 -4.03
C ASP A 415 -39.73 15.60 -4.81
N CYS A 416 -39.49 14.31 -4.63
CA CYS A 416 -38.38 13.59 -5.27
C CYS A 416 -38.74 13.20 -6.72
N VAL A 417 -37.80 13.41 -7.65
CA VAL A 417 -37.96 13.08 -9.08
C VAL A 417 -37.72 11.61 -9.36
N ILE A 418 -38.41 11.11 -10.38
CA ILE A 418 -38.27 9.77 -10.96
C ILE A 418 -38.03 9.94 -12.46
N GLY A 419 -36.91 9.45 -12.98
CA GLY A 419 -36.63 9.50 -14.41
C GLY A 419 -35.17 9.22 -14.78
N SER A 420 -34.92 9.25 -16.08
CA SER A 420 -33.61 9.15 -16.72
C SER A 420 -33.43 10.33 -17.68
N GLY A 421 -32.21 10.83 -17.84
CA GLY A 421 -31.86 12.00 -18.65
C GLY A 421 -30.69 12.80 -18.06
N VAL A 422 -30.35 13.92 -18.68
CA VAL A 422 -29.31 14.83 -18.16
C VAL A 422 -29.76 15.37 -16.80
N VAL A 423 -28.98 15.17 -15.73
CA VAL A 423 -29.26 15.72 -14.39
C VAL A 423 -28.66 17.11 -14.20
N ALA A 424 -27.49 17.37 -14.80
CA ALA A 424 -26.79 18.65 -14.76
C ALA A 424 -25.81 18.79 -15.94
N TYR A 425 -25.29 20.00 -16.15
CA TYR A 425 -24.18 20.28 -17.07
C TYR A 425 -23.00 20.87 -16.30
N VAL A 426 -21.78 20.39 -16.57
CA VAL A 426 -20.53 21.00 -16.13
C VAL A 426 -20.02 21.94 -17.22
N ILE A 427 -19.69 23.18 -16.84
CA ILE A 427 -19.17 24.20 -17.75
C ILE A 427 -17.66 24.26 -17.58
N CYS A 428 -16.90 24.10 -18.66
CA CYS A 428 -15.44 24.14 -18.63
C CYS A 428 -14.88 24.94 -19.80
N ARG A 429 -13.63 25.40 -19.66
CA ARG A 429 -12.87 26.09 -20.69
C ARG A 429 -11.63 25.28 -21.06
N VAL A 430 -11.36 25.12 -22.35
CA VAL A 430 -10.12 24.51 -22.87
C VAL A 430 -8.98 25.51 -22.71
N LEU A 431 -7.90 25.12 -22.03
CA LEU A 431 -6.81 26.03 -21.65
C LEU A 431 -5.68 26.09 -22.68
N ASP A 432 -5.20 24.94 -23.16
CA ASP A 432 -4.10 24.82 -24.13
C ASP A 432 -4.28 23.57 -24.99
N ASP A 433 -3.64 23.52 -26.16
CA ASP A 433 -3.69 22.38 -27.07
C ASP A 433 -2.64 21.29 -26.69
N ILE A 434 -2.51 20.99 -25.39
CA ILE A 434 -1.45 20.23 -24.68
C ILE A 434 -0.30 21.11 -24.15
N GLY A 435 -0.16 21.16 -22.83
CA GLY A 435 0.74 22.06 -22.09
C GLY A 435 2.23 21.90 -22.39
N ARG A 436 2.87 22.98 -22.85
CA ARG A 436 4.32 23.07 -23.07
C ARG A 436 5.14 23.21 -21.77
N THR A 437 5.33 22.13 -21.03
CA THR A 437 6.42 22.02 -20.02
C THR A 437 7.10 20.64 -19.90
N GLY A 438 6.53 19.56 -20.46
CA GLY A 438 7.09 18.20 -20.36
C GLY A 438 7.75 17.67 -21.65
N ASN A 439 8.78 16.82 -21.49
CA ASN A 439 9.32 15.99 -22.58
C ASN A 439 8.34 14.84 -22.90
N PHE A 440 7.31 15.11 -23.70
CA PHE A 440 6.40 14.08 -24.20
C PHE A 440 6.90 13.50 -25.52
N THR A 441 6.80 12.17 -25.66
CA THR A 441 7.12 11.47 -26.91
C THR A 441 5.95 11.55 -27.89
N GLU A 442 6.30 11.75 -29.15
CA GLU A 442 5.46 11.69 -30.35
C GLU A 442 4.29 10.67 -30.26
N ASN A 443 3.06 11.11 -30.58
CA ASN A 443 1.77 10.36 -30.77
C ASN A 443 0.58 10.58 -29.79
N GLN A 444 0.59 11.53 -28.84
CA GLN A 444 -0.57 11.72 -27.92
C GLN A 444 -1.69 12.66 -28.42
N TRP A 445 -1.49 13.38 -29.53
CA TRP A 445 -2.33 14.48 -30.04
C TRP A 445 -3.81 14.19 -30.38
N HIS A 446 -4.25 12.93 -30.31
CA HIS A 446 -5.64 12.53 -30.56
C HIS A 446 -6.22 11.57 -29.51
N GLN A 447 -5.50 11.33 -28.40
CA GLN A 447 -6.06 10.54 -27.31
C GLN A 447 -7.11 11.37 -26.56
N PRO A 448 -8.37 10.90 -26.47
CA PRO A 448 -9.40 11.62 -25.72
C PRO A 448 -8.97 11.73 -24.25
N GLN A 449 -8.80 12.96 -23.77
CA GLN A 449 -8.32 13.21 -22.43
C GLN A 449 -9.41 12.83 -21.43
N PRO A 450 -9.13 11.93 -20.48
CA PRO A 450 -10.15 11.37 -19.61
C PRO A 450 -10.72 12.43 -18.65
N VAL A 451 -12.04 12.55 -18.62
CA VAL A 451 -12.78 13.26 -17.56
C VAL A 451 -13.51 12.20 -16.77
N GLN A 452 -12.93 11.82 -15.63
CA GLN A 452 -13.32 10.64 -14.87
C GLN A 452 -14.35 11.00 -13.81
N ILE A 453 -15.33 10.11 -13.57
CA ILE A 453 -16.10 10.17 -12.33
C ILE A 453 -15.43 9.22 -11.33
N SER A 454 -14.89 9.77 -10.25
CA SER A 454 -14.24 8.99 -9.18
C SER A 454 -15.20 8.60 -8.06
N LYS A 455 -16.25 9.38 -7.83
CA LYS A 455 -17.35 9.07 -6.91
C LYS A 455 -18.69 9.36 -7.58
N ALA A 456 -19.64 8.45 -7.46
CA ALA A 456 -21.03 8.65 -7.86
C ALA A 456 -21.97 7.87 -6.96
N GLU A 457 -22.78 8.58 -6.16
CA GLU A 457 -23.75 7.99 -5.24
C GLU A 457 -25.13 8.62 -5.46
N ILE A 458 -26.19 7.81 -5.37
CA ILE A 458 -27.59 8.24 -5.44
C ILE A 458 -28.30 7.61 -4.25
N ASN A 459 -28.86 8.43 -3.36
CA ASN A 459 -29.46 7.98 -2.09
C ASN A 459 -28.51 7.07 -1.28
N GLU A 460 -27.23 7.44 -1.14
CA GLU A 460 -26.14 6.63 -0.54
C GLU A 460 -25.89 5.25 -1.19
N ASN A 461 -26.45 5.00 -2.39
CA ASN A 461 -26.17 3.79 -3.17
C ASN A 461 -25.24 4.12 -4.34
N VAL A 462 -24.17 3.37 -4.49
CA VAL A 462 -23.16 3.63 -5.52
C VAL A 462 -23.75 3.43 -6.92
N ALA A 463 -23.65 4.46 -7.75
CA ALA A 463 -23.97 4.40 -9.16
C ALA A 463 -22.77 3.88 -9.96
N SER A 464 -23.03 3.12 -11.01
CA SER A 464 -22.02 2.93 -12.05
C SER A 464 -21.81 4.19 -12.84
N VAL A 465 -20.60 4.35 -13.36
CA VAL A 465 -20.22 5.53 -14.12
C VAL A 465 -19.71 5.14 -15.48
N HIS A 466 -19.96 6.01 -16.45
CA HIS A 466 -19.22 6.05 -17.69
C HIS A 466 -18.54 7.42 -17.78
N SER A 467 -17.23 7.41 -17.59
CA SER A 467 -16.39 8.60 -17.70
C SER A 467 -16.44 9.19 -19.11
N GLY A 468 -16.27 10.50 -19.18
CA GLY A 468 -16.29 11.25 -20.42
C GLY A 468 -14.88 11.51 -20.92
N SER A 469 -14.77 12.27 -22.01
CA SER A 469 -13.48 12.66 -22.56
C SER A 469 -13.54 13.95 -23.36
N VAL A 470 -12.39 14.63 -23.48
CA VAL A 470 -12.21 15.84 -24.29
C VAL A 470 -11.11 15.64 -25.34
N THR A 471 -11.35 16.03 -26.59
CA THR A 471 -10.40 15.86 -27.72
C THR A 471 -10.00 17.19 -28.37
N VAL A 472 -8.74 17.28 -28.82
CA VAL A 472 -7.98 18.46 -29.31
C VAL A 472 -7.38 18.17 -30.73
N MET A 473 -6.98 19.18 -31.56
CA MET A 473 -6.78 19.05 -33.04
C MET A 473 -5.59 19.88 -33.67
N ASN A 474 -4.95 19.47 -34.81
CA ASN A 474 -3.68 20.06 -35.42
C ASN A 474 -3.55 20.07 -37.01
N TYR A 475 -2.51 20.69 -37.63
CA TYR A 475 -2.25 20.95 -39.11
C TYR A 475 -0.80 20.58 -39.68
N PRO A 476 -0.40 20.78 -40.99
CA PRO A 476 0.89 20.30 -41.64
C PRO A 476 1.89 21.30 -42.38
N PRO A 477 3.18 20.91 -42.68
CA PRO A 477 4.34 21.78 -43.08
C PRO A 477 4.80 21.81 -44.58
N LYS A 478 5.81 22.63 -44.96
CA LYS A 478 6.25 22.92 -46.39
C LYS A 478 7.78 23.17 -46.66
N ILE A 479 8.27 22.92 -47.90
CA ILE A 479 9.67 23.10 -48.41
C ILE A 479 9.76 24.05 -49.64
N SER A 480 10.89 24.77 -49.85
CA SER A 480 11.29 25.28 -51.19
C SER A 480 12.81 25.54 -51.40
N GLY A 481 13.40 25.25 -52.59
CA GLY A 481 14.62 25.92 -53.11
C GLY A 481 15.84 25.12 -53.64
N LEU A 482 15.76 23.80 -53.91
CA LEU A 482 16.91 22.87 -54.00
C LEU A 482 17.51 22.60 -55.44
N ASN A 483 18.84 22.34 -55.62
CA ASN A 483 19.56 22.21 -56.93
C ASN A 483 20.82 21.25 -56.97
N ASN A 484 21.44 20.93 -58.14
CA ASN A 484 22.52 19.88 -58.41
C ASN A 484 24.02 20.37 -58.50
N VAL A 485 25.07 19.49 -58.42
CA VAL A 485 26.56 19.85 -58.34
C VAL A 485 27.65 18.81 -58.86
N SER A 486 28.99 19.08 -58.80
CA SER A 486 30.17 18.22 -59.24
C SER A 486 31.57 18.61 -58.67
N THR A 487 32.58 17.68 -58.53
CA THR A 487 33.98 17.90 -58.00
C THR A 487 35.07 16.85 -58.43
N GLU A 488 36.30 16.90 -57.87
CA GLU A 488 37.41 15.90 -57.91
C GLU A 488 37.52 15.11 -56.57
N GLU A 489 38.24 13.98 -56.50
CA GLU A 489 38.52 13.25 -55.23
C GLU A 489 39.60 13.96 -54.40
N ASP A 490 39.63 13.67 -53.09
CA ASP A 490 40.37 14.43 -52.07
C ASP A 490 40.05 15.94 -51.97
N GLN A 491 38.91 16.40 -52.52
CA GLN A 491 38.47 17.80 -52.48
C GLN A 491 37.06 17.98 -51.92
N GLY A 492 36.92 18.72 -50.81
CA GLY A 492 35.64 19.11 -50.21
C GLY A 492 35.80 20.00 -48.95
N PRO A 493 34.72 20.44 -48.29
CA PRO A 493 33.30 20.15 -48.53
C PRO A 493 32.59 21.13 -49.49
N ILE A 494 31.42 20.74 -50.00
CA ILE A 494 30.57 21.48 -50.97
C ILE A 494 29.21 21.80 -50.33
N ASN A 495 28.60 22.97 -50.63
CA ASN A 495 27.41 23.52 -49.96
C ASN A 495 26.19 23.76 -50.91
N ILE A 496 24.96 23.38 -50.51
CA ILE A 496 23.72 23.45 -51.33
C ILE A 496 22.49 23.95 -50.52
N PRO A 497 21.91 25.15 -50.76
CA PRO A 497 20.86 25.77 -49.90
C PRO A 497 19.37 25.42 -50.23
N PHE A 498 18.46 25.59 -49.25
CA PHE A 498 16.97 25.47 -49.32
C PHE A 498 16.23 26.14 -48.12
N THR A 499 14.88 26.17 -48.09
CA THR A 499 14.05 26.84 -47.04
C THR A 499 12.79 26.07 -46.57
N VAL A 500 12.24 26.38 -45.38
CA VAL A 500 11.21 25.59 -44.65
C VAL A 500 10.15 26.46 -43.89
N HIS A 501 8.90 25.98 -43.71
CA HIS A 501 7.83 26.68 -42.95
C HIS A 501 6.73 25.74 -42.38
N ASP A 502 6.20 26.05 -41.19
CA ASP A 502 4.97 25.49 -40.59
C ASP A 502 4.18 26.56 -39.78
N THR A 503 2.90 26.33 -39.43
CA THR A 503 2.02 27.35 -38.80
C THR A 503 1.92 27.18 -37.28
N GLU A 504 1.86 25.95 -36.79
CA GLU A 504 1.71 25.58 -35.38
C GLU A 504 3.08 25.24 -34.76
N THR A 505 3.95 24.61 -35.55
CA THR A 505 5.27 24.15 -35.15
C THR A 505 6.33 25.22 -35.45
N PRO A 506 7.04 25.75 -34.43
CA PRO A 506 8.16 26.66 -34.64
C PRO A 506 9.23 26.04 -35.56
N VAL A 507 9.79 26.80 -36.49
CA VAL A 507 10.74 26.31 -37.53
C VAL A 507 12.05 25.71 -37.00
N ASN A 508 12.34 25.84 -35.70
CA ASN A 508 13.44 25.20 -35.00
C ASN A 508 13.07 23.83 -34.36
N ALA A 509 11.79 23.48 -34.32
CA ALA A 509 11.28 22.17 -33.88
C ALA A 509 10.97 21.21 -35.05
N LEU A 510 11.02 21.70 -36.29
CA LEU A 510 10.88 20.84 -37.48
C LEU A 510 12.10 19.92 -37.65
N THR A 511 11.83 18.61 -37.77
CA THR A 511 12.84 17.59 -38.06
C THR A 511 13.12 17.53 -39.55
N ILE A 512 14.39 17.50 -39.94
CA ILE A 512 14.83 17.41 -41.34
C ILE A 512 15.82 16.25 -41.50
N THR A 513 15.57 15.35 -42.44
CA THR A 513 16.45 14.21 -42.75
C THR A 513 16.90 14.22 -44.21
N VAL A 514 18.03 13.56 -44.49
CA VAL A 514 18.63 13.46 -45.83
C VAL A 514 19.14 12.05 -46.11
N GLU A 515 18.93 11.55 -47.32
CA GLU A 515 19.29 10.20 -47.78
C GLU A 515 19.94 10.22 -49.18
N HIS A 516 20.75 9.22 -49.54
CA HIS A 516 21.41 9.13 -50.86
C HIS A 516 21.50 7.70 -51.39
N ASN A 517 21.79 7.53 -52.69
CA ASN A 517 21.81 6.21 -53.35
C ASN A 517 23.21 5.64 -53.70
N ALA A 518 24.30 6.32 -53.35
CA ALA A 518 25.66 5.78 -53.44
C ALA A 518 25.92 4.64 -52.42
N SER A 519 26.99 3.88 -52.62
CA SER A 519 27.55 3.02 -51.59
C SER A 519 27.90 3.84 -50.33
N PRO A 520 27.77 3.27 -49.11
CA PRO A 520 28.00 4.01 -47.86
C PRO A 520 29.36 4.73 -47.80
N ASP A 521 30.40 4.10 -48.35
CA ASP A 521 31.79 4.56 -48.27
C ASP A 521 32.16 5.61 -49.34
N PHE A 522 31.21 6.06 -50.16
CA PHE A 522 31.46 7.00 -51.28
C PHE A 522 31.73 8.45 -50.83
N PHE A 523 31.32 8.81 -49.62
CA PHE A 523 31.52 10.12 -49.00
C PHE A 523 32.27 9.97 -47.68
N GLN A 524 33.26 10.84 -47.42
CA GLN A 524 34.11 10.77 -46.21
C GLN A 524 33.31 10.97 -44.92
N THR A 525 32.21 11.71 -45.01
CA THR A 525 31.31 12.00 -43.90
C THR A 525 29.86 11.87 -44.36
N PRO A 526 28.92 11.44 -43.49
CA PRO A 526 27.50 11.53 -43.76
C PRO A 526 27.10 12.94 -44.20
N ILE A 527 26.13 13.02 -45.10
CA ILE A 527 25.60 14.28 -45.61
C ILE A 527 24.97 15.06 -44.45
N THR A 528 25.43 16.28 -44.19
CA THR A 528 24.93 17.11 -43.07
C THR A 528 24.10 18.29 -43.54
N ILE A 529 23.18 18.76 -42.70
CA ILE A 529 22.34 19.94 -42.94
C ILE A 529 22.65 21.00 -41.88
N ASN A 530 22.95 22.23 -42.29
CA ASN A 530 23.21 23.37 -41.41
C ASN A 530 22.32 24.56 -41.77
N GLY A 531 22.11 25.50 -40.84
CA GLY A 531 21.34 26.74 -41.06
C GLY A 531 20.51 27.14 -39.84
N ILE A 532 19.79 28.26 -39.91
CA ILE A 532 18.97 28.79 -38.80
C ILE A 532 17.60 29.29 -39.31
N ASN A 533 16.59 29.27 -38.43
CA ASN A 533 15.23 29.73 -38.70
C ASN A 533 14.59 29.03 -39.91
N ALA A 534 14.27 29.73 -41.00
CA ALA A 534 13.70 29.14 -42.20
C ALA A 534 14.76 28.65 -43.21
N ASP A 535 16.01 29.12 -43.14
CA ASP A 535 17.05 28.89 -44.15
C ASP A 535 17.97 27.71 -43.76
N ARG A 536 18.27 26.82 -44.71
CA ARG A 536 19.09 25.60 -44.52
C ARG A 536 20.00 25.33 -45.71
N SER A 537 21.02 24.50 -45.53
CA SER A 537 21.90 24.00 -46.60
C SER A 537 22.50 22.63 -46.31
N ILE A 538 22.69 21.82 -47.34
CA ILE A 538 23.37 20.52 -47.34
C ILE A 538 24.88 20.68 -47.55
N TYR A 539 25.69 19.88 -46.85
CA TYR A 539 27.14 19.74 -47.04
C TYR A 539 27.56 18.31 -47.42
N VAL A 540 28.43 18.18 -48.43
CA VAL A 540 28.97 16.88 -48.93
C VAL A 540 30.50 16.90 -49.11
N THR A 541 31.15 15.77 -48.87
CA THR A 541 32.63 15.59 -48.98
C THR A 541 32.94 14.21 -49.59
N PRO A 542 33.62 14.13 -50.76
CA PRO A 542 34.16 12.88 -51.31
C PRO A 542 34.96 12.06 -50.29
N ALA A 543 34.82 10.74 -50.30
CA ALA A 543 35.79 9.87 -49.63
C ALA A 543 37.14 9.88 -50.37
N PRO A 544 38.28 9.64 -49.67
CA PRO A 544 39.54 9.36 -50.34
C PRO A 544 39.41 8.21 -51.33
N ASP A 545 40.22 8.25 -52.39
CA ASP A 545 40.32 7.20 -53.44
C ASP A 545 38.98 6.88 -54.18
N SER A 546 37.95 7.74 -54.04
CA SER A 546 36.57 7.46 -54.44
C SER A 546 36.03 8.36 -55.55
N ASN A 547 35.58 7.77 -56.66
CA ASN A 547 35.15 8.47 -57.88
C ASN A 547 33.84 7.91 -58.48
N GLY A 548 32.95 8.75 -59.04
CA GLY A 548 31.61 8.32 -59.54
C GLY A 548 30.51 9.40 -59.63
N GLN A 549 29.22 9.01 -59.59
CA GLN A 549 28.01 9.88 -59.59
C GLN A 549 26.90 9.38 -58.62
N VAL A 550 26.08 10.28 -58.05
CA VAL A 550 25.10 9.96 -56.95
C VAL A 550 23.89 10.93 -56.86
N ASN A 551 22.74 10.46 -56.35
CA ASN A 551 21.51 11.21 -56.05
C ASN A 551 21.27 11.41 -54.53
N ILE A 552 20.62 12.50 -54.11
CA ILE A 552 20.36 12.90 -52.70
C ILE A 552 18.91 13.38 -52.51
N THR A 553 18.19 12.95 -51.46
CA THR A 553 16.78 13.29 -51.13
C THR A 553 16.65 13.89 -49.73
N ILE A 554 15.76 14.88 -49.51
CA ILE A 554 15.43 15.50 -48.21
C ILE A 554 14.00 15.13 -47.79
N THR A 555 13.75 14.98 -46.49
CA THR A 555 12.40 14.93 -45.87
C THR A 555 12.28 15.97 -44.75
N ILE A 556 11.12 16.63 -44.61
CA ILE A 556 10.75 17.44 -43.44
C ILE A 556 9.55 16.84 -42.72
N PHE A 557 9.55 16.92 -41.39
CA PHE A 557 8.54 16.39 -40.48
C PHE A 557 8.32 17.36 -39.31
N ASP A 558 7.06 17.65 -38.97
CA ASP A 558 6.65 18.51 -37.84
C ASP A 558 6.36 17.73 -36.53
N GLY A 559 6.50 16.40 -36.57
CA GLY A 559 6.08 15.48 -35.50
C GLY A 559 4.77 14.74 -35.79
N TYR A 560 4.10 15.03 -36.91
CA TYR A 560 2.85 14.37 -37.32
C TYR A 560 2.67 14.20 -38.86
N HIS A 561 3.06 15.18 -39.66
CA HIS A 561 2.96 15.23 -41.13
C HIS A 561 4.32 15.46 -41.82
N HIS A 562 4.54 14.87 -43.01
CA HIS A 562 5.84 14.92 -43.70
C HIS A 562 5.78 15.28 -45.20
N VAL A 563 6.91 15.78 -45.75
CA VAL A 563 7.07 16.23 -47.16
C VAL A 563 8.52 15.98 -47.68
N LYS A 564 8.75 15.74 -48.99
CA LYS A 564 10.06 15.27 -49.57
C LYS A 564 10.48 15.92 -50.93
N GLU A 565 11.80 15.98 -51.25
CA GLU A 565 12.41 16.53 -52.51
C GLU A 565 13.84 15.96 -52.84
N THR A 566 14.38 15.97 -54.11
CA THR A 566 15.60 15.19 -54.56
C THR A 566 16.53 15.88 -55.62
N ILE A 567 17.88 15.64 -55.61
CA ILE A 567 18.99 16.21 -56.46
C ILE A 567 20.21 15.25 -56.79
N VAL A 568 21.31 15.70 -57.45
CA VAL A 568 22.46 14.89 -58.05
C VAL A 568 23.93 15.48 -57.89
N CYS A 569 25.02 14.66 -57.82
CA CYS A 569 26.49 14.99 -57.60
C CYS A 569 27.58 14.04 -58.29
N ALA A 570 28.91 14.37 -58.42
CA ALA A 570 30.03 13.61 -59.16
C ALA A 570 31.57 13.87 -58.79
N ILE A 571 32.58 12.93 -59.02
CA ILE A 571 34.03 12.86 -58.44
C ILE A 571 35.20 12.09 -59.28
N GLN A 572 36.59 12.26 -59.11
CA GLN A 572 37.82 11.67 -59.87
C GLN A 572 39.30 11.59 -59.18
N ALA A 573 40.40 10.87 -59.65
CA ALA A 573 41.55 10.21 -58.82
C ALA A 573 43.15 10.41 -58.89
N ILE A 574 43.99 9.90 -57.88
CA ILE A 574 45.53 10.04 -57.65
C ILE A 574 46.48 8.84 -57.08
N ASN A 575 47.61 9.05 -56.29
CA ASN A 575 48.73 8.08 -55.84
C ASN A 575 49.37 8.31 -54.40
N ASP A 576 49.85 7.25 -53.69
CA ASP A 576 50.00 7.19 -52.20
C ASP A 576 51.33 6.63 -51.55
N PRO A 577 51.47 6.61 -50.18
CA PRO A 577 52.62 6.08 -49.40
C PRO A 577 52.46 4.65 -48.81
N PRO A 578 53.54 4.03 -48.26
CA PRO A 578 53.57 2.64 -47.82
C PRO A 578 53.28 2.47 -46.32
N THR A 579 52.83 1.29 -45.91
CA THR A 579 52.37 1.03 -44.55
C THR A 579 52.81 -0.33 -44.00
N PHE A 580 52.88 -0.42 -42.67
CA PHE A 580 52.93 -1.68 -41.90
C PHE A 580 52.27 -1.47 -40.54
N GLN A 581 52.01 -2.57 -39.85
CA GLN A 581 51.50 -2.59 -38.49
C GLN A 581 52.57 -3.15 -37.55
N LYS A 582 52.92 -2.37 -36.51
CA LYS A 582 53.83 -2.79 -35.44
C LYS A 582 53.20 -3.83 -34.51
N GLY A 583 54.05 -4.57 -33.79
CA GLY A 583 53.63 -5.48 -32.74
C GLY A 583 53.51 -4.82 -31.37
N SER A 584 53.09 -5.61 -30.39
CA SER A 584 52.99 -5.19 -28.99
C SER A 584 54.35 -4.97 -28.33
N ASP A 585 54.32 -4.15 -27.28
CA ASP A 585 55.38 -4.08 -26.27
C ASP A 585 55.50 -5.43 -25.54
N ILE A 586 56.67 -5.71 -24.97
CA ILE A 586 57.01 -7.03 -24.45
C ILE A 586 57.40 -6.94 -22.98
N THR A 587 56.61 -7.58 -22.11
CA THR A 587 56.90 -7.66 -20.67
C THR A 587 57.23 -9.08 -20.26
N ILE A 588 58.24 -9.22 -19.41
CA ILE A 588 58.79 -10.47 -18.91
C ILE A 588 59.27 -10.28 -17.46
N ASN A 589 59.54 -11.37 -16.75
CA ASN A 589 60.15 -11.30 -15.42
C ASN A 589 61.67 -11.33 -15.52
N GLU A 590 62.36 -10.85 -14.48
CA GLU A 590 63.79 -11.13 -14.32
C GLU A 590 64.02 -12.66 -14.27
N ASP A 591 65.22 -13.08 -14.68
CA ASP A 591 65.62 -14.49 -14.89
C ASP A 591 64.91 -15.26 -16.04
N ALA A 592 64.11 -14.59 -16.88
CA ALA A 592 63.52 -15.20 -18.08
C ALA A 592 64.55 -15.58 -19.19
N GLY A 593 64.23 -16.62 -19.98
CA GLY A 593 65.09 -17.12 -21.06
C GLY A 593 65.12 -16.27 -22.35
N ARG A 594 65.79 -16.78 -23.42
CA ARG A 594 65.83 -16.11 -24.74
C ARG A 594 64.44 -16.07 -25.38
N GLN A 595 64.10 -14.92 -25.96
CA GLN A 595 62.80 -14.63 -26.56
C GLN A 595 62.84 -14.65 -28.10
N TYR A 596 61.75 -15.16 -28.69
CA TYR A 596 61.52 -15.23 -30.14
C TYR A 596 60.06 -14.84 -30.42
N VAL A 597 59.83 -13.79 -31.19
CA VAL A 597 58.50 -13.28 -31.50
C VAL A 597 58.25 -13.38 -33.00
N HIS A 598 57.41 -14.35 -33.38
CA HIS A 598 57.04 -14.60 -34.76
C HIS A 598 56.10 -13.51 -35.28
N LYS A 599 56.38 -12.94 -36.46
CA LYS A 599 55.57 -11.90 -37.11
C LYS A 599 55.16 -10.76 -36.15
N TRP A 600 56.14 -10.18 -35.48
CA TRP A 600 55.95 -8.97 -34.70
C TRP A 600 55.47 -7.80 -35.58
N ALA A 601 55.99 -7.64 -36.80
CA ALA A 601 55.43 -6.70 -37.79
C ALA A 601 54.54 -7.42 -38.82
N THR A 602 53.38 -6.85 -39.12
CA THR A 602 52.35 -7.43 -40.02
C THR A 602 51.74 -6.38 -40.96
N ASN A 603 50.83 -6.79 -41.86
CA ASN A 603 50.10 -5.90 -42.79
C ASN A 603 51.02 -4.95 -43.58
N ILE A 604 52.15 -5.48 -44.03
CA ILE A 604 53.19 -4.77 -44.79
C ILE A 604 52.67 -4.56 -46.23
N SER A 605 52.42 -3.32 -46.64
CA SER A 605 51.80 -2.95 -47.92
C SER A 605 52.53 -1.78 -48.61
N PRO A 606 52.68 -1.79 -49.94
CA PRO A 606 53.26 -0.68 -50.69
C PRO A 606 52.29 0.48 -50.99
N GLY A 607 50.96 0.28 -50.94
CA GLY A 607 49.95 1.27 -51.31
C GLY A 607 48.60 0.64 -51.72
N PRO A 608 47.65 1.42 -52.28
CA PRO A 608 46.37 0.92 -52.81
C PRO A 608 46.51 -0.08 -53.97
N ALA A 609 45.39 -0.60 -54.49
CA ALA A 609 45.39 -1.72 -55.45
C ALA A 609 46.13 -1.44 -56.77
N ASN A 610 46.22 -0.16 -57.17
CA ASN A 610 47.00 0.36 -58.29
C ASN A 610 48.54 0.28 -58.09
N GLU A 611 49.01 0.06 -56.85
CA GLU A 611 50.41 0.25 -56.46
C GLU A 611 51.15 -1.03 -55.98
N ILE A 612 50.50 -2.20 -56.07
CA ILE A 612 50.91 -3.47 -55.46
C ILE A 612 52.34 -4.03 -55.80
N ASN A 613 53.12 -3.37 -56.66
CA ASN A 613 54.38 -3.89 -57.22
C ASN A 613 55.69 -3.26 -56.68
N GLN A 614 55.66 -2.51 -55.57
CA GLN A 614 56.85 -1.84 -54.99
C GLN A 614 57.64 -2.71 -53.97
N HIS A 615 58.85 -2.31 -53.56
CA HIS A 615 59.77 -3.04 -52.66
C HIS A 615 60.04 -2.31 -51.32
N LEU A 616 60.36 -3.05 -50.23
CA LEU A 616 60.30 -2.53 -48.83
C LEU A 616 61.51 -2.92 -47.91
N GLU A 617 61.90 -2.04 -46.95
CA GLU A 617 63.02 -2.20 -45.97
C GLU A 617 62.75 -1.59 -44.56
N PHE A 618 63.21 -2.23 -43.46
CA PHE A 618 63.06 -1.77 -42.05
C PHE A 618 64.35 -1.22 -41.40
N LEU A 619 64.24 -0.22 -40.52
CA LEU A 619 65.33 0.43 -39.75
C LEU A 619 64.98 0.54 -38.25
N MET A 620 65.96 0.53 -37.31
CA MET A 620 65.73 0.53 -35.84
C MET A 620 66.76 1.31 -34.99
N ASP A 621 66.36 1.79 -33.79
CA ASP A 621 67.19 2.41 -32.72
C ASP A 621 66.79 1.93 -31.30
N ILE A 622 67.67 1.94 -30.29
CA ILE A 622 67.51 1.24 -28.98
C ILE A 622 68.05 2.04 -27.77
N SER A 623 67.24 2.23 -26.70
CA SER A 623 67.60 3.12 -25.57
C SER A 623 68.48 2.53 -24.44
N SER A 624 68.20 1.31 -23.94
CA SER A 624 68.77 0.78 -22.68
C SER A 624 69.40 -0.62 -22.86
N PRO A 625 70.53 -0.74 -23.59
CA PRO A 625 71.08 -2.02 -24.02
C PRO A 625 71.61 -2.92 -22.88
N GLU A 626 71.91 -2.37 -21.70
CA GLU A 626 72.53 -3.09 -20.56
C GLU A 626 71.59 -4.06 -19.83
N LEU A 627 70.28 -3.96 -20.06
CA LEU A 627 69.26 -4.89 -19.57
C LEU A 627 69.28 -6.24 -20.29
N PHE A 628 69.95 -6.30 -21.45
CA PHE A 628 69.93 -7.46 -22.35
C PHE A 628 71.26 -8.19 -22.41
N GLU A 629 71.18 -9.52 -22.46
CA GLU A 629 72.30 -10.38 -22.85
C GLU A 629 72.40 -10.49 -24.39
N GLU A 630 71.28 -10.32 -25.11
CA GLU A 630 71.22 -10.28 -26.58
C GLU A 630 70.24 -9.19 -27.07
N LEU A 631 70.69 -8.31 -27.98
CA LEU A 631 69.94 -7.12 -28.43
C LEU A 631 68.79 -7.43 -29.42
N PRO A 632 67.68 -6.63 -29.39
CA PRO A 632 66.59 -6.64 -30.36
C PRO A 632 66.97 -6.52 -31.85
N ARG A 633 66.27 -7.25 -32.74
CA ARG A 633 66.42 -7.15 -34.22
C ARG A 633 65.18 -7.63 -34.99
N LEU A 634 64.71 -6.85 -35.98
CA LEU A 634 63.58 -7.17 -36.88
C LEU A 634 64.02 -7.56 -38.31
N LEU A 635 63.16 -8.25 -39.07
CA LEU A 635 63.37 -8.69 -40.47
C LEU A 635 62.21 -8.26 -41.40
N PRO A 636 62.40 -8.21 -42.74
CA PRO A 636 61.33 -7.83 -43.70
C PRO A 636 60.12 -8.76 -43.75
N ASP A 637 60.21 -9.96 -43.17
CA ASP A 637 59.09 -10.91 -42.98
C ASP A 637 58.38 -10.75 -41.62
N GLY A 638 58.84 -9.80 -40.80
CA GLY A 638 58.23 -9.37 -39.55
C GLY A 638 58.77 -9.99 -38.25
N ASN A 639 59.80 -10.85 -38.26
CA ASN A 639 60.22 -11.60 -37.07
C ASN A 639 61.23 -10.86 -36.14
N LEU A 640 61.06 -10.98 -34.81
CA LEU A 640 61.84 -10.29 -33.75
C LEU A 640 62.50 -11.25 -32.72
N PHE A 641 63.67 -10.88 -32.15
CA PHE A 641 64.53 -11.71 -31.28
C PHE A 641 65.27 -10.90 -30.19
N PHE A 642 65.42 -11.38 -28.94
CA PHE A 642 66.28 -10.79 -27.87
C PHE A 642 66.49 -11.74 -26.64
N LYS A 643 67.32 -11.37 -25.64
CA LYS A 643 67.47 -12.11 -24.35
C LYS A 643 67.74 -11.18 -23.13
N PRO A 644 67.13 -11.41 -21.94
CA PRO A 644 67.33 -10.61 -20.72
C PRO A 644 68.53 -11.10 -19.87
N LYS A 645 68.93 -10.30 -18.87
CA LYS A 645 70.02 -10.60 -17.93
C LYS A 645 69.47 -11.00 -16.54
N PRO A 646 70.11 -11.93 -15.80
CA PRO A 646 69.63 -12.34 -14.48
C PRO A 646 69.64 -11.22 -13.42
N GLN A 647 68.66 -11.23 -12.50
CA GLN A 647 68.46 -10.26 -11.41
C GLN A 647 68.49 -8.78 -11.87
N ALA A 648 68.03 -8.51 -13.10
CA ALA A 648 68.05 -7.18 -13.69
C ALA A 648 66.65 -6.82 -14.23
N PHE A 649 65.94 -5.99 -13.48
CA PHE A 649 64.64 -5.42 -13.84
C PHE A 649 64.78 -3.98 -14.38
N GLY A 650 63.87 -3.55 -15.26
CA GLY A 650 63.97 -2.25 -15.95
C GLY A 650 63.18 -2.15 -17.26
N ILE A 651 63.35 -1.06 -18.01
CA ILE A 651 62.60 -0.72 -19.23
C ILE A 651 63.54 -0.19 -20.35
N SER A 652 63.31 -0.58 -21.60
CA SER A 652 63.98 -0.05 -22.80
C SER A 652 62.98 0.29 -23.92
N ASP A 653 63.17 1.43 -24.58
CA ASP A 653 62.40 1.90 -25.77
C ASP A 653 63.14 1.60 -27.09
N ILE A 654 62.37 1.40 -28.17
CA ILE A 654 62.84 0.98 -29.50
C ILE A 654 62.06 1.72 -30.61
N GLU A 655 62.72 2.43 -31.54
CA GLU A 655 62.10 3.08 -32.72
C GLU A 655 62.19 2.19 -33.98
N VAL A 656 61.20 2.23 -34.90
CA VAL A 656 61.12 1.43 -36.15
C VAL A 656 60.47 2.23 -37.31
N ILE A 657 60.97 2.10 -38.56
CA ILE A 657 60.42 2.77 -39.77
C ILE A 657 60.49 1.85 -41.01
N LEU A 658 59.57 1.98 -41.97
CA LEU A 658 59.51 1.29 -43.28
C LEU A 658 59.59 2.29 -44.47
N LYS A 659 60.04 1.81 -45.64
CA LYS A 659 60.31 2.63 -46.85
C LYS A 659 59.96 1.89 -48.15
N ASP A 660 59.43 2.59 -49.16
CA ASP A 660 59.09 2.04 -50.50
C ASP A 660 60.07 2.35 -51.66
N SER A 661 59.60 2.06 -52.89
CA SER A 661 60.28 2.30 -54.16
C SER A 661 59.41 3.00 -55.24
N GLY A 662 58.42 3.81 -54.85
CA GLY A 662 57.46 4.49 -55.73
C GLY A 662 57.92 5.86 -56.25
N GLU A 663 57.03 6.66 -56.85
CA GLU A 663 57.36 8.05 -57.20
C GLU A 663 57.69 8.84 -55.91
N ASN A 664 58.95 9.29 -55.82
CA ASN A 664 59.57 9.95 -54.66
C ASN A 664 60.02 9.05 -53.48
N ASN A 665 59.89 7.72 -53.56
CA ASN A 665 60.27 6.74 -52.51
C ASN A 665 59.71 7.11 -51.13
N GLN A 666 58.40 6.97 -50.92
CA GLN A 666 57.75 7.45 -49.71
C GLN A 666 58.13 6.60 -48.49
N LEU A 667 58.02 7.21 -47.31
CA LEU A 667 58.32 6.59 -46.02
C LEU A 667 57.02 6.37 -45.24
N SER A 668 56.95 5.30 -44.45
CA SER A 668 55.87 5.11 -43.50
C SER A 668 55.95 6.12 -42.34
N SER A 669 54.93 6.08 -41.47
CA SER A 669 55.07 6.59 -40.10
C SER A 669 56.26 5.94 -39.37
N LYS A 670 56.75 6.63 -38.34
CA LYS A 670 57.64 6.04 -37.32
C LYS A 670 56.79 5.34 -36.28
N GLU A 671 57.24 4.16 -35.85
CA GLU A 671 56.58 3.35 -34.82
C GLU A 671 57.54 3.05 -33.66
N HIS A 672 57.05 2.99 -32.43
CA HIS A 672 57.88 2.66 -31.24
C HIS A 672 57.34 1.42 -30.51
N PHE A 673 58.21 0.72 -29.79
CA PHE A 673 57.80 -0.29 -28.82
C PHE A 673 58.77 -0.42 -27.64
N VAL A 674 58.25 -0.95 -26.53
CA VAL A 674 58.95 -1.04 -25.24
C VAL A 674 59.20 -2.50 -24.86
N ILE A 675 60.31 -2.76 -24.16
CA ILE A 675 60.58 -4.02 -23.48
C ILE A 675 60.77 -3.76 -21.98
N THR A 676 60.00 -4.48 -21.14
CA THR A 676 59.95 -4.32 -19.67
C THR A 676 60.31 -5.61 -18.96
N ILE A 677 61.11 -5.53 -17.89
CA ILE A 677 61.54 -6.65 -17.05
C ILE A 677 61.09 -6.39 -15.59
N LEU A 678 60.38 -7.34 -14.97
CA LEU A 678 59.70 -7.21 -13.65
C LEU A 678 60.37 -8.00 -12.49
N PRO A 679 60.26 -7.55 -11.22
CA PRO A 679 60.76 -8.24 -10.01
C PRO A 679 59.78 -9.24 -9.35
N ILE A 680 60.24 -10.05 -8.37
CA ILE A 680 59.52 -11.16 -7.66
C ILE A 680 59.82 -11.17 -6.12
N ASN A 681 58.95 -11.77 -5.28
CA ASN A 681 58.94 -11.74 -3.78
C ASN A 681 59.34 -13.07 -3.07
N ASP A 682 60.08 -13.05 -1.94
CA ASP A 682 60.52 -14.22 -1.13
C ASP A 682 59.84 -14.36 0.28
N GLN A 683 60.09 -15.47 1.01
CA GLN A 683 59.33 -15.97 2.19
C GLN A 683 59.85 -15.56 3.62
N PRO A 684 58.98 -15.36 4.64
CA PRO A 684 59.32 -14.88 5.99
C PRO A 684 59.61 -15.97 7.06
N SER A 685 60.30 -15.64 8.18
CA SER A 685 60.66 -16.62 9.26
C SER A 685 60.95 -16.06 10.68
N PHE A 686 60.91 -16.92 11.74
CA PHE A 686 61.22 -16.59 13.17
C PHE A 686 61.69 -17.78 14.06
N THR A 687 61.96 -17.56 15.36
CA THR A 687 62.39 -18.56 16.40
C THR A 687 61.50 -18.55 17.69
N PRO A 688 60.97 -19.68 18.22
CA PRO A 688 59.97 -19.76 19.33
C PRO A 688 60.45 -20.23 20.74
N GLY A 689 59.53 -20.28 21.73
CA GLY A 689 59.77 -20.58 23.18
C GLY A 689 59.04 -21.80 23.82
N ASN A 690 58.84 -21.79 25.17
CA ASN A 690 58.41 -22.93 26.04
C ASN A 690 56.92 -22.91 26.55
N ASN A 691 56.47 -23.99 27.25
CA ASN A 691 55.11 -24.23 27.84
C ASN A 691 54.88 -23.66 29.28
N ILE A 692 53.61 -23.55 29.75
CA ILE A 692 53.17 -22.78 30.97
C ILE A 692 52.17 -23.55 31.93
N VAL A 693 52.07 -23.21 33.24
CA VAL A 693 51.15 -23.81 34.27
C VAL A 693 50.71 -22.79 35.36
N VAL A 694 49.42 -22.77 35.80
CA VAL A 694 48.79 -21.77 36.73
C VAL A 694 47.62 -22.36 37.61
N TYR A 695 46.83 -21.53 38.33
CA TYR A 695 45.65 -21.90 39.17
C TYR A 695 44.38 -21.13 38.77
N GLU A 696 43.18 -21.61 39.11
CA GLU A 696 41.93 -20.81 38.96
C GLU A 696 41.94 -19.59 39.90
N ASP A 697 41.23 -18.54 39.51
CA ASP A 697 41.20 -17.23 40.19
C ASP A 697 42.56 -16.52 40.38
N SER A 698 43.63 -16.94 39.68
CA SER A 698 45.00 -16.46 39.93
C SER A 698 45.43 -15.17 39.20
N GLY A 699 44.66 -14.71 38.20
CA GLY A 699 44.82 -13.41 37.54
C GLY A 699 45.77 -13.37 36.32
N PRO A 700 46.07 -12.17 35.77
CA PRO A 700 46.77 -12.05 34.49
C PRO A 700 48.27 -12.42 34.50
N HIS A 701 48.76 -12.92 33.36
CA HIS A 701 50.11 -13.42 33.14
C HIS A 701 50.79 -12.80 31.89
N HIS A 702 52.11 -12.58 31.96
CA HIS A 702 52.91 -11.91 30.93
C HIS A 702 54.33 -12.51 30.84
N ILE A 703 54.75 -12.95 29.64
CA ILE A 703 56.02 -13.66 29.39
C ILE A 703 56.79 -12.99 28.24
N THR A 704 57.98 -12.45 28.53
CA THR A 704 58.74 -11.63 27.58
C THR A 704 59.64 -12.42 26.61
N GLN A 705 59.81 -11.92 25.38
CA GLN A 705 60.68 -12.45 24.32
C GLN A 705 60.51 -13.95 24.03
N TRP A 706 59.26 -14.41 23.96
CA TRP A 706 58.90 -15.77 23.61
C TRP A 706 59.18 -16.07 22.11
N ALA A 707 59.05 -15.08 21.22
CA ALA A 707 59.45 -15.16 19.81
C ALA A 707 60.63 -14.21 19.49
N ASN A 708 61.61 -14.65 18.68
CA ASN A 708 62.84 -13.91 18.35
C ASN A 708 63.27 -14.10 16.88
N ASN A 709 64.21 -13.28 16.39
CA ASN A 709 64.81 -13.34 15.03
C ASN A 709 63.79 -13.31 13.87
N ILE A 710 62.94 -12.28 13.82
CA ILE A 710 61.86 -12.15 12.85
C ILE A 710 62.38 -11.44 11.57
N ILE A 711 62.19 -12.01 10.38
CA ILE A 711 62.56 -11.42 9.07
C ILE A 711 61.49 -11.68 8.00
N ALA A 712 61.40 -10.77 7.01
CA ALA A 712 60.40 -10.82 5.92
C ALA A 712 60.84 -11.59 4.66
N GLY A 713 62.10 -11.46 4.24
CA GLY A 713 62.59 -12.09 3.02
C GLY A 713 64.08 -11.87 2.81
N ASN A 714 64.48 -11.58 1.57
CA ASN A 714 65.85 -11.24 1.18
C ASN A 714 66.23 -9.78 1.51
N ILE A 715 67.45 -9.37 1.17
CA ILE A 715 68.01 -8.06 1.56
C ILE A 715 67.36 -6.84 0.87
N PHE A 716 66.59 -7.05 -0.19
CA PHE A 716 65.88 -6.00 -0.94
C PHE A 716 64.41 -5.85 -0.50
N GLU A 717 63.96 -6.66 0.46
CA GLU A 717 62.59 -6.71 0.97
C GLU A 717 62.48 -6.20 2.42
N SER A 718 63.53 -5.52 2.92
CA SER A 718 63.63 -5.04 4.31
C SER A 718 62.54 -4.05 4.74
N ASP A 719 61.79 -3.51 3.80
CA ASP A 719 60.73 -2.52 4.02
C ASP A 719 59.35 -3.16 4.26
N GLN A 720 59.26 -4.50 4.21
CA GLN A 720 58.04 -5.27 4.48
C GLN A 720 57.78 -5.46 5.99
N THR A 721 56.51 -5.67 6.36
CA THR A 721 56.03 -5.73 7.75
C THR A 721 55.41 -7.08 8.11
N ILE A 722 55.69 -7.58 9.33
CA ILE A 722 55.27 -8.92 9.80
C ILE A 722 54.09 -8.86 10.78
N SER A 723 53.20 -9.84 10.69
CA SER A 723 52.09 -10.07 11.63
C SER A 723 52.11 -11.50 12.23
N PHE A 724 51.45 -11.68 13.39
CA PHE A 724 51.30 -12.98 14.08
C PHE A 724 49.82 -13.38 14.15
N ASN A 725 49.52 -14.63 13.79
CA ASN A 725 48.20 -15.25 13.96
C ASN A 725 48.29 -16.36 15.02
N VAL A 726 47.47 -16.29 16.09
CA VAL A 726 47.54 -17.17 17.27
C VAL A 726 46.17 -17.78 17.59
N GLN A 727 46.10 -19.09 17.85
CA GLN A 727 44.85 -19.83 18.10
C GLN A 727 44.99 -20.83 19.25
N THR A 728 43.92 -21.13 20.00
CA THR A 728 43.89 -22.11 21.11
C THR A 728 42.75 -23.13 20.97
N ASN A 729 42.94 -24.36 21.46
CA ASN A 729 41.92 -25.43 21.39
C ASN A 729 40.97 -25.51 22.59
N ASN A 730 41.19 -24.72 23.65
CA ASN A 730 40.36 -24.72 24.85
C ASN A 730 40.29 -23.30 25.44
N ALA A 731 39.35 -22.51 24.93
CA ALA A 731 39.22 -21.09 25.26
C ALA A 731 38.55 -20.84 26.64
N GLU A 732 37.70 -21.77 27.12
CA GLU A 732 36.93 -21.61 28.37
C GLU A 732 37.79 -21.53 29.64
N LEU A 733 39.07 -21.92 29.56
CA LEU A 733 40.04 -21.76 30.66
C LEU A 733 40.55 -20.33 30.83
N PHE A 734 40.31 -19.46 29.84
CA PHE A 734 40.86 -18.12 29.79
C PHE A 734 39.77 -17.06 29.89
N ASP A 735 40.13 -15.89 30.41
CA ASP A 735 39.29 -14.71 30.34
C ASP A 735 39.05 -14.34 28.87
N PRO A 736 37.78 -14.25 28.39
CA PRO A 736 37.48 -13.84 27.02
C PRO A 736 38.07 -12.49 26.60
N ASN A 737 38.38 -11.62 27.58
CA ASN A 737 38.97 -10.30 27.35
C ASN A 737 40.51 -10.33 27.25
N LEU A 738 41.16 -11.43 27.66
CA LEU A 738 42.61 -11.59 27.56
C LEU A 738 43.03 -13.05 27.25
N PRO A 739 42.68 -13.57 26.06
CA PRO A 739 43.17 -14.87 25.58
C PRO A 739 44.67 -14.81 25.19
N PRO A 740 45.34 -15.97 25.02
CA PRO A 740 46.74 -16.06 24.60
C PRO A 740 47.03 -15.31 23.29
N GLN A 741 47.93 -14.33 23.36
CA GLN A 741 48.33 -13.49 22.22
C GLN A 741 49.84 -13.18 22.24
N ILE A 742 50.43 -12.89 21.07
CA ILE A 742 51.85 -12.52 20.91
C ILE A 742 51.97 -11.10 20.35
N THR A 743 52.80 -10.26 20.97
CA THR A 743 53.07 -8.88 20.51
C THR A 743 54.05 -8.84 19.34
N PRO A 744 54.12 -7.75 18.54
CA PRO A 744 55.12 -7.60 17.47
C PRO A 744 56.59 -7.67 17.94
N ASN A 745 56.84 -7.44 19.24
CA ASN A 745 58.16 -7.57 19.87
C ASN A 745 58.45 -9.00 20.39
N GLY A 746 57.47 -9.91 20.31
CA GLY A 746 57.60 -11.32 20.67
C GLY A 746 57.14 -11.73 22.07
N ASP A 747 56.36 -10.91 22.79
CA ASP A 747 55.90 -11.21 24.18
C ASP A 747 54.53 -11.92 24.20
N LEU A 748 54.33 -12.90 25.11
CA LEU A 748 53.12 -13.72 25.27
C LEU A 748 52.28 -13.30 26.51
N ILE A 749 50.95 -13.14 26.37
CA ILE A 749 50.06 -12.57 27.41
C ILE A 749 48.71 -13.33 27.50
N PHE A 750 48.17 -13.60 28.70
CA PHE A 750 46.82 -14.19 28.94
C PHE A 750 46.28 -14.01 30.39
N ASN A 751 45.00 -14.32 30.67
CA ASN A 751 44.38 -14.39 32.03
C ASN A 751 43.48 -15.64 32.19
N THR A 752 43.28 -16.18 33.40
CA THR A 752 42.43 -17.36 33.70
C THR A 752 40.97 -17.01 34.00
N ALA A 753 40.03 -17.89 33.65
CA ALA A 753 38.63 -17.77 34.03
C ALA A 753 38.38 -18.11 35.53
N GLN A 754 37.26 -17.64 36.09
CA GLN A 754 36.86 -17.92 37.48
C GLN A 754 36.18 -19.28 37.64
N ASN A 755 36.53 -20.05 38.68
CA ASN A 755 35.94 -21.36 38.99
C ASN A 755 36.01 -22.40 37.84
N ILE A 756 37.06 -22.35 37.00
CA ILE A 756 37.29 -23.31 35.89
C ILE A 756 38.77 -23.76 35.86
N TYR A 757 38.99 -25.07 35.76
CA TYR A 757 40.32 -25.71 35.72
C TYR A 757 40.47 -26.73 34.57
N GLY A 758 41.69 -26.92 34.03
CA GLY A 758 41.94 -27.80 32.86
C GLY A 758 43.28 -27.60 32.14
N ASN A 759 43.36 -27.96 30.84
CA ASN A 759 44.56 -27.86 29.99
C ASN A 759 44.23 -27.40 28.54
N ALA A 760 45.16 -26.69 27.86
CA ALA A 760 45.01 -26.11 26.51
C ALA A 760 46.28 -26.23 25.64
N THR A 761 46.12 -26.16 24.31
CA THR A 761 47.17 -26.17 23.27
C THR A 761 46.99 -24.97 22.32
N VAL A 762 48.08 -24.31 21.94
CA VAL A 762 48.13 -23.03 21.20
C VAL A 762 48.99 -23.15 19.93
N THR A 763 48.56 -22.57 18.80
CA THR A 763 49.21 -22.64 17.46
C THR A 763 49.47 -21.25 16.88
N ILE A 764 50.54 -21.09 16.07
CA ILE A 764 51.06 -19.81 15.54
C ILE A 764 51.45 -19.90 14.05
N ILE A 765 51.18 -18.86 13.26
CA ILE A 765 51.67 -18.60 11.88
C ILE A 765 52.13 -17.13 11.77
N ILE A 766 53.14 -16.81 10.94
CA ILE A 766 53.50 -15.43 10.56
C ILE A 766 53.35 -15.17 9.06
N GLU A 767 53.06 -13.92 8.72
CA GLU A 767 52.77 -13.42 7.37
C GLU A 767 53.38 -12.03 7.18
N ASP A 768 54.00 -11.78 6.01
CA ASP A 768 54.44 -10.46 5.55
C ASP A 768 53.43 -9.81 4.58
N ASN A 769 53.69 -8.56 4.19
CA ASN A 769 52.82 -7.76 3.32
C ASN A 769 53.20 -7.73 1.83
N GLY A 770 54.07 -8.65 1.37
CA GLY A 770 54.34 -8.92 -0.03
C GLY A 770 53.20 -9.68 -0.72
N THR A 771 53.32 -9.94 -2.03
CA THR A 771 52.31 -10.72 -2.79
C THR A 771 52.85 -12.06 -3.28
N ASN A 772 51.94 -13.02 -3.47
CA ASN A 772 52.25 -14.35 -4.01
C ASN A 772 52.28 -14.38 -5.55
N ASP A 773 52.29 -13.22 -6.21
CA ASP A 773 52.22 -13.15 -7.67
C ASP A 773 53.50 -13.64 -8.32
N ASN A 774 53.38 -14.12 -9.57
CA ASN A 774 54.50 -14.57 -10.41
C ASN A 774 55.42 -15.66 -9.83
N GLY A 775 55.05 -16.28 -8.70
CA GLY A 775 55.78 -17.37 -8.05
C GLY A 775 56.35 -17.05 -6.66
N GLY A 776 56.08 -15.87 -6.11
CA GLY A 776 56.51 -15.48 -4.75
C GLY A 776 55.69 -16.12 -3.61
N SER A 777 56.11 -15.90 -2.35
CA SER A 777 55.43 -16.44 -1.16
C SER A 777 55.48 -15.49 0.05
N ASN A 778 54.35 -15.16 0.67
CA ASN A 778 54.25 -14.19 1.79
C ASN A 778 53.94 -14.81 3.19
N VAL A 779 53.97 -16.15 3.34
CA VAL A 779 53.51 -16.85 4.57
C VAL A 779 54.49 -17.95 5.01
N SER A 780 54.65 -18.14 6.33
CA SER A 780 55.50 -19.16 6.94
C SER A 780 54.79 -20.49 7.26
N ASP A 781 55.57 -21.53 7.58
CA ASP A 781 55.05 -22.78 8.17
C ASP A 781 54.53 -22.61 9.63
N PRO A 782 53.55 -23.42 10.10
CA PRO A 782 52.91 -23.31 11.42
C PRO A 782 53.67 -23.97 12.61
N TYR A 783 53.47 -23.49 13.84
CA TYR A 783 54.13 -23.95 15.10
C TYR A 783 53.17 -24.03 16.33
N ALA A 784 53.43 -24.83 17.39
CA ALA A 784 52.49 -25.00 18.54
C ALA A 784 53.10 -25.32 19.97
N PHE A 785 52.36 -25.02 21.08
CA PHE A 785 52.76 -25.18 22.51
C PHE A 785 51.54 -25.34 23.52
N SER A 786 51.70 -25.43 24.87
CA SER A 786 50.60 -25.75 25.87
C SER A 786 50.53 -25.01 27.25
N ILE A 787 49.34 -25.00 27.93
CA ILE A 787 49.01 -24.27 29.21
C ILE A 787 48.01 -25.04 30.17
N THR A 788 48.13 -25.03 31.53
CA THR A 788 47.32 -25.85 32.53
C THR A 788 46.85 -25.13 33.85
N VAL A 789 45.72 -25.52 34.51
CA VAL A 789 44.98 -24.82 35.65
C VAL A 789 44.36 -25.77 36.79
N HIS A 790 44.03 -25.31 38.04
CA HIS A 790 43.58 -26.07 39.29
C HIS A 790 42.54 -25.34 40.26
N SER A 791 41.87 -25.98 41.28
CA SER A 791 40.52 -25.55 41.88
C SER A 791 40.25 -25.19 43.40
N VAL A 792 39.07 -24.56 43.75
CA VAL A 792 38.59 -24.01 45.09
C VAL A 792 37.10 -24.33 45.55
N ASN A 793 36.29 -23.43 46.24
CA ASN A 793 35.08 -23.73 47.12
C ASN A 793 34.22 -22.51 47.68
N ASP A 794 32.89 -22.63 48.02
CA ASP A 794 31.85 -21.53 48.14
C ASP A 794 30.58 -21.65 49.12
N PRO A 795 29.60 -20.68 49.16
CA PRO A 795 28.36 -20.66 50.05
C PRO A 795 26.92 -20.93 49.45
N PRO A 796 25.83 -21.08 50.29
CA PRO A 796 24.46 -21.54 49.92
C PRO A 796 23.41 -20.45 49.53
N SER A 797 22.30 -20.85 48.89
CA SER A 797 21.24 -19.91 48.41
C SER A 797 19.81 -20.49 48.22
N PHE A 798 18.79 -19.62 48.14
CA PHE A 798 17.40 -19.92 47.71
C PHE A 798 16.67 -18.65 47.20
N ILE A 799 15.47 -18.83 46.61
CA ILE A 799 14.59 -17.76 46.09
C ILE A 799 13.22 -17.81 46.82
N GLU A 800 12.71 -16.63 47.19
CA GLU A 800 11.40 -16.39 47.80
C GLU A 800 10.27 -16.16 46.78
N GLY A 801 9.02 -16.32 47.22
CA GLY A 801 7.81 -16.10 46.44
C GLY A 801 7.08 -14.79 46.79
N ASP A 802 5.98 -14.56 46.09
CA ASP A 802 5.25 -13.28 46.13
C ASP A 802 4.51 -12.98 47.45
N ASN A 803 4.12 -11.70 47.58
CA ASN A 803 3.17 -11.20 48.58
C ASN A 803 1.73 -11.65 48.26
N ILE A 804 0.84 -11.67 49.27
CA ILE A 804 -0.45 -12.38 49.19
C ILE A 804 -1.63 -11.50 49.61
N SER A 805 -2.68 -11.41 48.79
CA SER A 805 -3.88 -10.59 49.05
C SER A 805 -5.19 -11.38 48.93
N ILE A 806 -6.14 -11.16 49.86
CA ILE A 806 -7.42 -11.89 49.94
C ILE A 806 -8.58 -10.99 50.42
N TYR A 807 -9.83 -11.40 50.18
CA TYR A 807 -11.01 -10.68 50.67
C TYR A 807 -11.42 -11.09 52.09
N LYS A 808 -12.07 -10.19 52.83
CA LYS A 808 -12.59 -10.46 54.17
C LYS A 808 -13.55 -11.66 54.16
N ASN A 809 -13.42 -12.54 55.15
CA ASN A 809 -14.13 -13.83 55.30
C ASN A 809 -13.68 -14.97 54.36
N ALA A 810 -12.49 -14.90 53.74
CA ALA A 810 -11.91 -16.03 53.01
C ALA A 810 -11.59 -17.25 53.93
N ALA A 811 -11.46 -18.44 53.32
CA ALA A 811 -11.16 -19.71 54.00
C ALA A 811 -9.64 -19.90 54.29
N LEU A 812 -9.23 -21.09 54.75
CA LEU A 812 -7.82 -21.48 54.88
C LEU A 812 -7.08 -21.37 53.53
N GLN A 813 -5.86 -20.85 53.53
CA GLN A 813 -5.03 -20.60 52.34
C GLN A 813 -3.72 -21.41 52.39
N THR A 814 -3.31 -21.96 51.24
CA THR A 814 -2.11 -22.80 51.07
C THR A 814 -1.41 -22.41 49.76
N PHE A 815 -0.07 -22.28 49.80
CA PHE A 815 0.76 -21.83 48.69
C PHE A 815 1.96 -22.79 48.53
N GLU A 816 1.86 -23.74 47.60
CA GLU A 816 2.92 -24.70 47.30
C GLU A 816 4.08 -24.03 46.55
N ASN A 817 5.31 -24.50 46.76
CA ASN A 817 6.53 -23.98 46.11
C ASN A 817 6.78 -22.47 46.29
N TRP A 818 6.37 -21.88 47.41
CA TRP A 818 6.64 -20.47 47.71
C TRP A 818 8.15 -20.18 47.86
N ALA A 819 8.97 -21.13 48.33
CA ALA A 819 10.43 -21.05 48.27
C ALA A 819 11.01 -22.03 47.23
N THR A 820 11.90 -21.56 46.36
CA THR A 820 12.45 -22.33 45.22
C THR A 820 13.97 -22.19 45.05
N GLN A 821 14.55 -22.95 44.11
CA GLN A 821 15.99 -22.98 43.78
C GLN A 821 16.92 -23.13 44.99
N ILE A 822 16.55 -23.98 45.94
CA ILE A 822 17.30 -24.21 47.16
C ILE A 822 18.60 -24.97 46.83
N LYS A 823 19.77 -24.36 47.09
CA LYS A 823 21.10 -24.90 46.78
C LYS A 823 22.06 -24.79 47.97
N ALA A 824 22.89 -25.80 48.15
CA ALA A 824 23.91 -25.82 49.19
C ALA A 824 25.23 -25.14 48.78
N GLY A 825 25.52 -25.03 47.47
CA GLY A 825 26.70 -24.38 46.91
C GLY A 825 26.72 -24.43 45.36
N PRO A 826 27.79 -23.95 44.70
CA PRO A 826 28.01 -24.03 43.25
C PRO A 826 28.31 -25.45 42.73
N LYS A 827 28.68 -25.55 41.44
CA LYS A 827 28.89 -26.82 40.74
C LYS A 827 30.09 -27.57 41.33
N GLY A 828 29.85 -28.77 41.85
CA GLY A 828 30.82 -29.56 42.65
C GLY A 828 30.49 -29.66 44.14
N GLU A 829 29.56 -28.84 44.65
CA GLU A 829 29.15 -28.80 46.06
C GLU A 829 27.72 -29.33 46.29
N GLU A 830 27.12 -30.00 45.31
CA GLU A 830 25.67 -30.30 45.30
C GLU A 830 25.19 -31.25 46.43
N ASN A 831 26.11 -31.84 47.20
CA ASN A 831 25.83 -32.86 48.22
C ASN A 831 25.97 -32.34 49.68
N GLN A 832 26.06 -31.03 49.88
CA GLN A 832 26.16 -30.37 51.20
C GLN A 832 24.78 -30.15 51.86
N ALA A 833 24.72 -30.13 53.20
CA ALA A 833 23.45 -30.10 53.98
C ALA A 833 23.07 -28.70 54.51
N PHE A 834 21.77 -28.44 54.76
CA PHE A 834 21.23 -27.11 55.15
C PHE A 834 19.92 -27.14 56.00
N GLN A 835 19.46 -25.99 56.53
CA GLN A 835 18.23 -25.84 57.37
C GLN A 835 17.54 -24.44 57.25
N PHE A 836 16.20 -24.33 57.42
CA PHE A 836 15.37 -23.09 57.36
C PHE A 836 14.90 -22.51 58.71
N TYR A 837 14.59 -21.20 58.76
CA TYR A 837 14.01 -20.43 59.91
C TYR A 837 12.94 -19.38 59.48
N ILE A 838 11.92 -19.05 60.31
CA ILE A 838 10.79 -18.12 59.98
C ILE A 838 10.23 -17.28 61.18
N SER A 839 9.66 -16.09 60.93
CA SER A 839 8.95 -15.23 61.93
C SER A 839 7.91 -14.27 61.31
N ASN A 840 6.90 -13.74 62.06
CA ASN A 840 5.91 -12.74 61.59
C ASN A 840 5.56 -11.62 62.62
N ASN A 841 5.03 -10.47 62.17
CA ASN A 841 4.81 -9.27 63.01
C ASN A 841 3.35 -8.94 63.42
N ALA A 842 2.32 -9.52 62.81
CA ALA A 842 0.92 -9.09 62.97
C ALA A 842 -0.04 -10.27 63.19
N THR A 843 0.27 -11.07 64.21
CA THR A 843 -0.38 -12.35 64.54
C THR A 843 -1.90 -12.30 64.70
N HIS A 844 -2.49 -11.14 65.02
CA HIS A 844 -3.92 -10.95 65.28
C HIS A 844 -4.84 -10.98 64.04
N LEU A 845 -4.28 -10.85 62.84
CA LEU A 845 -5.03 -10.95 61.58
C LEU A 845 -5.32 -12.42 61.19
N PHE A 846 -4.70 -13.37 61.88
CA PHE A 846 -4.68 -14.78 61.50
C PHE A 846 -5.31 -15.70 62.56
N GLU A 847 -6.22 -16.55 62.11
CA GLU A 847 -6.72 -17.70 62.88
C GLU A 847 -5.69 -18.85 62.89
N VAL A 848 -4.90 -18.98 61.82
CA VAL A 848 -3.79 -19.95 61.69
C VAL A 848 -2.54 -19.23 61.22
N GLN A 849 -1.44 -19.34 61.97
CA GLN A 849 -0.19 -18.62 61.75
C GLN A 849 0.62 -19.16 60.54
N PRO A 850 1.43 -18.33 59.85
CA PRO A 850 2.33 -18.74 58.77
C PRO A 850 3.41 -19.76 59.17
N SER A 851 3.68 -20.75 58.32
CA SER A 851 4.77 -21.74 58.45
C SER A 851 5.30 -22.18 57.08
N LEU A 852 6.55 -22.69 57.02
CA LEU A 852 7.22 -23.14 55.78
C LEU A 852 7.84 -24.55 55.96
N SER A 853 7.77 -25.40 54.92
CA SER A 853 8.36 -26.74 54.87
C SER A 853 9.63 -26.83 54.00
N ASN A 854 10.38 -27.94 54.08
CA ASN A 854 11.64 -28.15 53.36
C ASN A 854 11.51 -28.19 51.82
N ASP A 855 10.30 -28.39 51.30
CA ASP A 855 9.94 -28.31 49.88
C ASP A 855 9.46 -26.89 49.46
N GLY A 856 9.37 -25.95 50.41
CA GLY A 856 9.04 -24.55 50.16
C GLY A 856 7.56 -24.17 50.27
N THR A 857 6.67 -25.02 50.80
CA THR A 857 5.22 -24.72 50.91
C THR A 857 4.86 -23.83 52.11
N LEU A 858 4.01 -22.81 51.90
CA LEU A 858 3.53 -21.82 52.88
C LEU A 858 2.02 -21.98 53.19
N THR A 859 1.54 -21.71 54.41
CA THR A 859 0.11 -21.92 54.79
C THR A 859 -0.36 -20.96 55.91
N PHE A 860 -1.59 -20.41 55.84
CA PHE A 860 -2.22 -19.58 56.90
C PHE A 860 -3.76 -19.42 56.74
N LYS A 861 -4.47 -18.83 57.71
CA LYS A 861 -5.92 -18.50 57.62
C LYS A 861 -6.28 -17.11 58.20
N PRO A 862 -7.08 -16.27 57.52
CA PRO A 862 -7.51 -14.94 58.02
C PRO A 862 -8.60 -15.01 59.10
N MET A 863 -8.72 -13.94 59.90
CA MET A 863 -9.82 -13.73 60.85
C MET A 863 -11.06 -13.10 60.15
N PRO A 864 -12.30 -13.61 60.37
CA PRO A 864 -13.51 -13.05 59.76
C PRO A 864 -13.79 -11.58 60.14
N GLY A 865 -14.35 -10.82 59.19
CA GLY A 865 -14.79 -9.44 59.37
C GLY A 865 -13.71 -8.36 59.49
N LEU A 866 -12.43 -8.72 59.52
CA LEU A 866 -11.30 -7.80 59.64
C LEU A 866 -10.61 -7.54 58.28
N THR A 867 -9.91 -6.41 58.20
CA THR A 867 -9.02 -6.00 57.10
C THR A 867 -7.70 -5.47 57.68
N GLY A 868 -6.58 -5.59 56.96
CA GLY A 868 -5.25 -5.22 57.45
C GLY A 868 -4.08 -5.93 56.76
N GLU A 869 -2.86 -5.68 57.23
CA GLU A 869 -1.59 -6.18 56.64
C GLU A 869 -0.61 -6.81 57.66
N ALA A 870 0.24 -7.74 57.20
CA ALA A 870 1.26 -8.44 58.00
C ALA A 870 2.57 -8.70 57.23
N LEU A 871 3.71 -8.78 57.93
CA LEU A 871 5.06 -9.04 57.38
C LEU A 871 5.74 -10.27 58.01
N VAL A 872 6.41 -11.09 57.19
CA VAL A 872 7.08 -12.37 57.51
C VAL A 872 8.58 -12.32 57.11
N SER A 873 9.50 -13.07 57.75
CA SER A 873 10.96 -13.07 57.44
C SER A 873 11.67 -14.44 57.62
N ILE A 874 12.58 -14.83 56.70
CA ILE A 874 13.10 -16.21 56.46
C ILE A 874 14.61 -16.28 56.03
N PHE A 875 15.40 -17.32 56.36
CA PHE A 875 16.80 -17.58 55.87
C PHE A 875 17.30 -19.05 55.98
N ILE A 876 18.50 -19.39 55.43
CA ILE A 876 19.17 -20.72 55.41
C ILE A 876 20.66 -20.69 55.90
N GLU A 877 21.19 -21.81 56.42
CA GLU A 877 22.59 -22.06 56.84
C GLU A 877 23.14 -23.42 56.30
N ASP A 878 24.43 -23.53 55.94
CA ASP A 878 25.09 -24.77 55.43
C ASP A 878 25.91 -25.55 56.48
N GLN A 879 26.41 -26.76 56.12
CA GLN A 879 27.23 -27.64 56.99
C GLN A 879 28.31 -28.47 56.22
N PRO A 880 29.49 -27.90 55.86
CA PRO A 880 30.61 -28.61 55.22
C PRO A 880 31.44 -29.50 56.18
N VAL A 881 32.18 -30.47 55.63
CA VAL A 881 32.89 -31.52 56.42
C VAL A 881 34.32 -31.13 56.88
N ASN A 882 35.03 -30.26 56.14
CA ASN A 882 36.42 -29.86 56.46
C ASN A 882 36.76 -28.37 56.18
N GLN A 883 35.74 -27.51 56.01
CA GLN A 883 35.88 -26.05 55.82
C GLN A 883 34.92 -25.31 56.78
N ASN A 884 34.99 -23.98 56.80
CA ASN A 884 34.09 -23.15 57.63
C ASN A 884 32.70 -23.03 56.99
N SER A 885 31.64 -23.13 57.79
CA SER A 885 30.25 -22.97 57.33
C SER A 885 29.87 -21.52 57.02
N GLN A 886 28.88 -21.34 56.16
CA GLN A 886 28.39 -20.06 55.64
C GLN A 886 26.83 -20.01 55.63
N ILE A 887 26.27 -18.79 55.59
CA ILE A 887 24.80 -18.55 55.66
C ILE A 887 24.29 -17.81 54.42
N SER A 888 23.00 -18.02 54.09
CA SER A 888 22.32 -17.29 53.03
C SER A 888 21.91 -15.87 53.43
N GLN A 889 21.50 -15.06 52.46
CA GLN A 889 20.78 -13.81 52.72
C GLN A 889 19.36 -14.08 53.28
N MET A 890 18.79 -13.09 53.98
CA MET A 890 17.46 -13.15 54.60
C MET A 890 16.37 -12.53 53.70
N LYS A 891 15.23 -13.20 53.55
CA LYS A 891 14.10 -12.84 52.67
C LYS A 891 12.82 -12.49 53.47
N LYS A 892 11.81 -11.85 52.83
CA LYS A 892 10.58 -11.34 53.49
C LYS A 892 9.32 -11.46 52.60
N CYS A 893 8.13 -11.49 53.23
CA CYS A 893 6.81 -11.60 52.56
C CYS A 893 5.73 -10.77 53.27
N GLN A 894 4.81 -10.16 52.54
CA GLN A 894 3.65 -9.39 53.06
C GLN A 894 2.30 -10.08 52.74
N ILE A 895 1.30 -9.93 53.62
CA ILE A 895 -0.05 -10.51 53.48
C ILE A 895 -1.14 -9.46 53.80
N THR A 896 -2.19 -9.31 52.97
CA THR A 896 -3.22 -8.23 53.03
C THR A 896 -4.69 -8.72 52.90
N ILE A 897 -5.66 -8.06 53.55
CA ILE A 897 -7.11 -8.46 53.60
C ILE A 897 -8.09 -7.28 53.30
N GLN A 898 -9.08 -7.41 52.38
CA GLN A 898 -9.90 -6.29 51.79
C GLN A 898 -11.46 -6.47 51.60
N ASP A 899 -12.18 -5.52 50.94
CA ASP A 899 -13.68 -5.36 50.86
C ASP A 899 -14.30 -5.37 49.41
N TYR A 900 -15.63 -5.17 49.23
CA TYR A 900 -16.41 -5.33 47.96
C TYR A 900 -16.74 -4.02 47.15
N PRO A 901 -16.92 -4.09 45.81
CA PRO A 901 -17.22 -2.96 44.86
C PRO A 901 -18.62 -2.32 44.69
N ARG A 902 -18.64 -1.21 43.93
CA ARG A 902 -19.79 -0.39 43.43
C ARG A 902 -19.51 0.17 42.02
N VAL A 903 -20.53 0.73 41.32
CA VAL A 903 -20.43 1.30 39.95
C VAL A 903 -21.27 2.60 39.80
N SER A 904 -20.73 3.69 39.25
CA SER A 904 -21.49 4.95 38.98
C SER A 904 -20.96 5.84 37.85
N GLY A 905 -21.80 6.72 37.29
CA GLY A 905 -21.44 7.69 36.23
C GLY A 905 -22.54 8.70 35.88
N THR A 906 -22.35 9.44 34.77
CA THR A 906 -23.18 10.57 34.29
C THR A 906 -23.45 10.50 32.78
N VAL A 907 -24.60 10.98 32.29
CA VAL A 907 -24.89 11.12 30.85
C VAL A 907 -25.11 12.59 30.46
N ARG A 908 -24.39 13.08 29.43
CA ARG A 908 -24.39 14.51 29.03
C ARG A 908 -24.50 14.71 27.52
N TYR A 909 -24.88 15.91 27.07
CA TYR A 909 -25.06 16.26 25.66
C TYR A 909 -23.76 16.77 25.02
N TYR A 910 -23.45 16.32 23.80
CA TYR A 910 -22.12 16.49 23.19
C TYR A 910 -21.63 17.94 23.03
N SER A 911 -22.53 18.86 22.68
CA SER A 911 -22.15 20.23 22.30
C SER A 911 -21.88 21.13 23.50
N ASN A 912 -22.65 20.96 24.58
CA ASN A 912 -22.75 21.94 25.67
C ASN A 912 -22.75 21.31 27.07
N ASP A 913 -22.41 20.02 27.18
CA ASP A 913 -22.29 19.23 28.41
C ASP A 913 -23.56 19.20 29.30
N ARG A 914 -24.74 19.55 28.74
CA ARG A 914 -26.01 19.55 29.47
C ARG A 914 -26.37 18.14 29.93
N PRO A 915 -26.87 17.95 31.17
CA PRO A 915 -27.27 16.63 31.66
C PRO A 915 -28.47 16.09 30.88
N VAL A 916 -28.44 14.79 30.57
CA VAL A 916 -29.52 14.10 29.86
C VAL A 916 -30.28 13.20 30.82
N ARG A 917 -31.49 13.63 31.20
CA ARG A 917 -32.40 12.88 32.09
C ARG A 917 -33.10 11.72 31.36
N ASN A 918 -33.62 10.79 32.16
CA ASN A 918 -34.43 9.64 31.73
C ASN A 918 -33.69 8.61 30.83
N VAL A 919 -32.36 8.64 30.78
CA VAL A 919 -31.58 7.64 30.04
C VAL A 919 -31.57 6.34 30.83
N ARG A 920 -31.97 5.23 30.20
CA ARG A 920 -32.02 3.91 30.85
C ARG A 920 -30.64 3.25 30.81
N MET A 921 -30.11 2.90 31.98
CA MET A 921 -28.78 2.32 32.17
C MET A 921 -28.89 0.84 32.61
N VAL A 922 -28.20 -0.07 31.92
CA VAL A 922 -28.29 -1.52 32.18
C VAL A 922 -26.89 -2.15 32.28
N LEU A 923 -26.60 -2.85 33.37
CA LEU A 923 -25.35 -3.57 33.65
C LEU A 923 -25.58 -5.10 33.61
N THR A 924 -24.87 -5.83 32.75
CA THR A 924 -25.14 -7.25 32.44
C THR A 924 -23.87 -8.11 32.52
N GLY A 925 -23.88 -9.18 33.33
CA GLY A 925 -22.79 -10.16 33.47
C GLY A 925 -23.35 -11.49 34.00
N GLU A 926 -22.65 -12.18 34.93
CA GLU A 926 -23.23 -13.33 35.66
C GLU A 926 -24.52 -12.98 36.42
N LEU A 927 -24.68 -11.69 36.75
CA LEU A 927 -25.88 -11.08 37.32
C LEU A 927 -26.21 -9.82 36.51
N SER A 928 -27.47 -9.36 36.57
CA SER A 928 -27.91 -8.12 35.90
C SER A 928 -28.41 -7.10 36.92
N TYR A 929 -28.13 -5.82 36.65
CA TYR A 929 -28.54 -4.67 37.44
C TYR A 929 -29.02 -3.55 36.48
N GLU A 930 -30.03 -2.76 36.85
CA GLU A 930 -30.51 -1.64 36.01
C GLU A 930 -30.89 -0.40 36.83
N THR A 931 -30.85 0.77 36.20
CA THR A 931 -31.24 2.07 36.77
C THR A 931 -31.55 3.09 35.66
N GLN A 932 -31.90 4.33 36.01
CA GLN A 932 -32.07 5.45 35.08
C GLN A 932 -31.26 6.67 35.54
N THR A 933 -30.97 7.59 34.62
CA THR A 933 -30.39 8.89 34.96
C THR A 933 -31.40 9.84 35.59
N ASP A 934 -30.96 10.55 36.64
CA ASP A 934 -31.75 11.60 37.29
C ASP A 934 -31.74 12.94 36.52
N GLU A 935 -32.32 13.98 37.13
CA GLU A 935 -32.35 15.35 36.57
C GLU A 935 -30.95 15.96 36.35
N THR A 936 -29.92 15.42 37.00
CA THR A 936 -28.51 15.81 36.85
C THR A 936 -27.73 14.89 35.92
N GLY A 937 -28.40 13.91 35.30
CA GLY A 937 -27.80 12.92 34.40
C GLY A 937 -27.07 11.77 35.12
N GLN A 938 -27.15 11.64 36.44
CA GLN A 938 -26.33 10.69 37.21
C GLN A 938 -26.99 9.32 37.44
N PHE A 939 -26.18 8.26 37.59
CA PHE A 939 -26.61 6.90 37.92
C PHE A 939 -25.66 6.17 38.89
N LEU A 940 -26.19 5.20 39.68
CA LEU A 940 -25.45 4.42 40.69
C LEU A 940 -25.97 2.97 40.80
N ILE A 941 -25.05 2.02 40.94
CA ILE A 941 -25.25 0.57 41.15
C ILE A 941 -24.33 0.11 42.31
N THR A 942 -24.79 -0.82 43.16
CA THR A 942 -24.11 -1.20 44.42
C THR A 942 -24.03 -2.71 44.62
N ASP A 943 -23.16 -3.14 45.55
CA ASP A 943 -22.91 -4.54 45.93
C ASP A 943 -22.59 -5.45 44.73
N VAL A 944 -21.68 -4.97 43.88
CA VAL A 944 -21.26 -5.66 42.66
C VAL A 944 -20.21 -6.71 43.05
N LYS A 945 -20.45 -7.98 42.66
CA LYS A 945 -19.48 -9.04 42.89
C LYS A 945 -18.29 -8.91 41.93
N PRO A 946 -17.08 -9.32 42.35
CA PRO A 946 -15.95 -9.41 41.43
C PRO A 946 -16.22 -10.35 40.26
N GLY A 947 -16.22 -9.78 39.06
CA GLY A 947 -16.56 -10.42 37.80
C GLY A 947 -16.57 -9.44 36.62
N GLU A 948 -16.97 -9.93 35.46
CA GLU A 948 -17.08 -9.17 34.20
C GLU A 948 -18.51 -8.73 33.91
N TYR A 949 -18.67 -7.51 33.40
CA TYR A 949 -19.99 -6.91 33.10
C TYR A 949 -19.95 -5.96 31.88
N MET A 950 -21.10 -5.75 31.24
CA MET A 950 -21.35 -4.79 30.15
C MET A 950 -22.39 -3.74 30.56
N LEU A 951 -22.13 -2.44 30.33
CA LEU A 951 -23.00 -1.31 30.69
C LEU A 951 -23.54 -0.58 29.44
N SER A 952 -24.85 -0.42 29.26
CA SER A 952 -25.47 0.22 28.08
C SER A 952 -26.51 1.31 28.42
N ALA A 953 -26.79 2.21 27.45
CA ALA A 953 -27.64 3.41 27.58
C ALA A 953 -28.69 3.54 26.45
N GLN A 954 -29.93 3.99 26.73
CA GLN A 954 -31.03 4.16 25.75
C GLN A 954 -32.02 5.31 26.11
N LYS A 955 -32.63 5.97 25.10
CA LYS A 955 -33.63 7.07 25.23
C LYS A 955 -34.56 7.17 23.99
N THR A 956 -35.79 7.68 24.13
CA THR A 956 -36.77 7.84 23.03
C THR A 956 -37.61 9.14 23.09
N ASP A 957 -37.34 10.05 24.02
CA ASP A 957 -38.07 11.32 24.26
C ASP A 957 -37.18 12.56 24.00
N ASP A 958 -37.68 13.77 24.26
CA ASP A 958 -36.98 15.07 24.07
C ASP A 958 -36.49 15.36 22.62
N LEU A 959 -37.35 15.17 21.61
CA LEU A 959 -37.00 15.16 20.17
C LEU A 959 -36.75 16.52 19.47
N ASN A 960 -36.69 17.64 20.21
CA ASN A 960 -36.49 18.98 19.64
C ASN A 960 -35.05 19.19 19.10
N GLY A 961 -34.75 20.39 18.57
CA GLY A 961 -33.38 20.83 18.26
C GLY A 961 -32.97 20.93 16.79
N LEU A 962 -33.85 20.62 15.83
CA LEU A 962 -33.49 20.61 14.41
C LEU A 962 -33.87 21.91 13.66
N SER A 963 -32.99 22.35 12.75
CA SER A 963 -33.14 23.56 11.94
C SER A 963 -32.67 23.38 10.49
N GLY A 964 -32.98 24.34 9.61
CA GLY A 964 -32.43 24.36 8.25
C GLY A 964 -30.92 24.62 8.20
N THR A 965 -30.36 25.25 9.24
CA THR A 965 -28.92 25.48 9.39
C THR A 965 -28.17 24.16 9.60
N ASP A 966 -28.80 23.18 10.25
CA ASP A 966 -28.20 21.85 10.41
C ASP A 966 -28.10 21.14 9.06
N ALA A 967 -29.20 21.07 8.31
CA ALA A 967 -29.21 20.54 6.94
C ALA A 967 -28.16 21.22 6.04
N SER A 968 -28.06 22.56 6.08
CA SER A 968 -27.03 23.30 5.34
C SER A 968 -25.59 23.02 5.81
N SER A 969 -25.39 22.72 7.09
CA SER A 969 -24.07 22.34 7.60
C SER A 969 -23.67 20.94 7.16
N ILE A 970 -24.63 20.03 7.03
CA ILE A 970 -24.45 18.69 6.45
C ILE A 970 -24.10 18.78 4.95
N PHE A 971 -24.85 19.54 4.15
CA PHE A 971 -24.54 19.70 2.72
C PHE A 971 -23.15 20.30 2.46
N ARG A 972 -22.77 21.33 3.24
CA ARG A 972 -21.44 21.95 3.18
C ARG A 972 -20.32 21.04 3.67
N HIS A 973 -20.62 20.06 4.53
CA HIS A 973 -19.66 19.04 4.95
C HIS A 973 -19.44 18.01 3.85
N ALA A 974 -20.53 17.51 3.27
CA ALA A 974 -20.48 16.58 2.14
C ALA A 974 -19.71 17.19 0.95
N SER A 975 -19.81 18.52 0.73
CA SER A 975 -19.05 19.24 -0.31
C SER A 975 -17.61 19.63 0.07
N GLU A 976 -17.06 19.08 1.17
CA GLU A 976 -15.71 19.32 1.71
C GLU A 976 -15.42 20.78 2.15
N ARG A 977 -16.45 21.64 2.23
CA ARG A 977 -16.32 23.09 2.54
C ARG A 977 -16.32 23.42 4.02
N TYR A 978 -16.96 22.57 4.80
CA TYR A 978 -17.20 22.79 6.21
C TYR A 978 -16.85 21.53 6.98
N SER A 979 -15.68 21.52 7.62
CA SER A 979 -15.32 20.45 8.54
C SER A 979 -16.28 20.49 9.74
N LEU A 980 -17.19 19.53 9.80
CA LEU A 980 -17.87 19.17 11.03
C LEU A 980 -16.81 18.59 11.95
N ASN A 981 -16.86 18.97 13.23
CA ASN A 981 -16.01 18.31 14.21
C ASN A 981 -16.49 16.86 14.44
N CYS A 982 -15.65 16.02 15.04
CA CYS A 982 -15.90 14.58 15.11
C CYS A 982 -17.20 14.19 15.85
N PHE A 983 -17.80 15.10 16.63
CA PHE A 983 -19.13 14.91 17.23
C PHE A 983 -20.29 15.38 16.35
N GLU A 984 -20.10 16.51 15.67
CA GLU A 984 -21.04 17.00 14.69
C GLU A 984 -21.19 16.00 13.53
N MET A 985 -20.14 15.23 13.21
CA MET A 985 -20.20 14.08 12.30
C MET A 985 -21.15 12.98 12.79
N ILE A 986 -21.12 12.61 14.08
CA ILE A 986 -22.04 11.61 14.68
C ILE A 986 -23.49 12.12 14.65
N ALA A 987 -23.69 13.43 14.81
CA ALA A 987 -25.01 14.04 14.69
C ALA A 987 -25.47 14.14 13.22
N ALA A 988 -24.55 14.39 12.28
CA ALA A 988 -24.84 14.58 10.86
C ALA A 988 -25.24 13.31 10.13
N ASP A 989 -24.65 12.16 10.47
CA ASP A 989 -24.99 10.86 9.89
C ASP A 989 -26.34 10.35 10.43
N VAL A 990 -27.40 10.89 9.83
CA VAL A 990 -28.79 10.56 10.14
C VAL A 990 -29.16 9.18 9.58
N THR A 991 -28.56 8.79 8.46
CA THR A 991 -28.72 7.49 7.83
C THR A 991 -28.09 6.34 8.63
N GLN A 992 -27.13 6.64 9.51
CA GLN A 992 -26.27 5.69 10.23
C GLN A 992 -25.45 4.82 9.28
N SER A 993 -24.93 5.44 8.21
CA SER A 993 -24.19 4.79 7.12
C SER A 993 -22.67 4.73 7.36
N GLY A 994 -22.14 5.45 8.35
CA GLY A 994 -20.71 5.72 8.46
C GLY A 994 -20.22 6.84 7.53
N ARG A 995 -21.12 7.50 6.81
CA ARG A 995 -20.86 8.58 5.84
C ARG A 995 -21.82 9.73 6.09
N ILE A 996 -21.48 10.90 5.53
CA ILE A 996 -22.29 12.11 5.61
C ILE A 996 -22.43 12.64 4.18
N GLY A 997 -23.57 12.35 3.56
CA GLY A 997 -23.84 12.64 2.15
C GLY A 997 -24.95 13.66 1.92
N GLY A 998 -25.26 13.92 0.66
CA GLY A 998 -26.42 14.74 0.28
C GLY A 998 -27.76 14.19 0.81
N THR A 999 -27.86 12.89 1.08
CA THR A 999 -29.10 12.26 1.60
C THR A 999 -29.38 12.65 3.05
N ASP A 1000 -28.36 12.74 3.91
CA ASP A 1000 -28.53 13.13 5.32
C ASP A 1000 -29.07 14.55 5.44
N GLY A 1001 -28.50 15.50 4.68
CA GLY A 1001 -28.96 16.88 4.62
C GLY A 1001 -30.41 16.99 4.12
N SER A 1002 -30.77 16.22 3.08
CA SER A 1002 -32.15 16.13 2.58
C SER A 1002 -33.13 15.63 3.64
N ARG A 1003 -32.74 14.60 4.42
CA ARG A 1003 -33.59 14.02 5.47
C ARG A 1003 -33.84 14.98 6.63
N VAL A 1004 -32.81 15.68 7.10
CA VAL A 1004 -32.98 16.74 8.13
C VAL A 1004 -33.92 17.84 7.63
N ALA A 1005 -33.74 18.30 6.39
CA ALA A 1005 -34.60 19.33 5.78
C ALA A 1005 -36.07 18.87 5.68
N ARG A 1006 -36.33 17.65 5.19
CA ARG A 1006 -37.69 17.10 5.00
C ARG A 1006 -38.39 16.80 6.32
N TYR A 1007 -37.70 16.22 7.29
CA TYR A 1007 -38.23 15.98 8.64
C TYR A 1007 -38.58 17.32 9.30
N ARG A 1008 -37.69 18.31 9.19
CA ARG A 1008 -37.92 19.63 9.77
C ARG A 1008 -39.07 20.41 9.12
N ALA A 1009 -39.32 20.17 7.83
CA ALA A 1009 -40.47 20.69 7.09
C ALA A 1009 -41.79 19.95 7.36
N GLY A 1010 -41.77 18.86 8.15
CA GLY A 1010 -42.95 18.01 8.42
C GLY A 1010 -43.37 17.16 7.21
N LEU A 1011 -42.46 16.91 6.27
CA LEU A 1011 -42.70 16.08 5.08
C LEU A 1011 -42.41 14.59 5.33
N THR A 1012 -41.73 14.26 6.43
CA THR A 1012 -41.45 12.87 6.88
C THR A 1012 -41.65 12.78 8.40
N GLU A 1013 -42.18 11.65 8.88
CA GLU A 1013 -42.49 11.43 10.32
C GLU A 1013 -41.29 10.94 11.15
N CYS A 1014 -40.25 10.39 10.51
CA CYS A 1014 -39.02 9.92 11.14
C CYS A 1014 -37.80 10.42 10.35
N LEU A 1015 -36.66 10.58 11.04
CA LEU A 1015 -35.38 10.94 10.43
C LEU A 1015 -34.77 9.81 9.58
N ASN A 1016 -34.90 8.55 10.03
CA ASN A 1016 -34.35 7.37 9.36
C ASN A 1016 -35.31 6.18 9.42
N SER A 1017 -34.95 5.09 8.76
CA SER A 1017 -35.81 3.90 8.61
C SER A 1017 -36.11 3.16 9.91
N ASN A 1018 -35.31 3.36 10.96
CA ASN A 1018 -35.52 2.75 12.27
C ASN A 1018 -36.27 3.68 13.24
N CYS A 1019 -36.59 4.92 12.82
CA CYS A 1019 -37.05 6.00 13.70
C CYS A 1019 -36.15 6.18 14.94
N LEU A 1020 -34.83 6.04 14.73
CA LEU A 1020 -33.81 6.30 15.74
C LEU A 1020 -33.50 7.79 15.77
N GLU A 1021 -33.59 8.38 16.95
CA GLU A 1021 -33.50 9.82 17.17
C GLU A 1021 -32.30 10.22 18.07
N TRP A 1022 -31.76 9.25 18.82
CA TRP A 1022 -30.71 9.42 19.84
C TRP A 1022 -29.66 8.32 19.76
N VAL A 1023 -28.39 8.68 19.96
CA VAL A 1023 -27.24 7.75 20.00
C VAL A 1023 -26.31 8.06 21.18
N PHE A 1024 -25.64 7.04 21.75
CA PHE A 1024 -24.88 7.15 23.01
C PHE A 1024 -23.48 6.51 22.95
N THR A 1025 -22.43 7.27 23.32
CA THR A 1025 -21.04 6.78 23.38
C THR A 1025 -20.46 6.85 24.80
N PRO A 1026 -19.68 5.85 25.26
CA PRO A 1026 -18.92 5.92 26.52
C PRO A 1026 -17.90 7.06 26.55
N ALA A 1027 -17.86 7.84 27.63
CA ALA A 1027 -16.92 8.94 27.80
C ALA A 1027 -15.51 8.50 28.24
N SER A 1028 -15.33 7.23 28.60
CA SER A 1028 -14.03 6.61 28.86
C SER A 1028 -13.21 6.33 27.59
N THR A 1029 -13.79 6.59 26.43
CA THR A 1029 -13.16 6.45 25.12
C THR A 1029 -12.01 7.47 24.98
N TYR A 1030 -10.82 7.03 24.52
CA TYR A 1030 -9.58 7.85 24.53
C TYR A 1030 -9.78 9.28 23.98
N ALA A 1031 -10.33 9.41 22.78
CA ALA A 1031 -10.59 10.71 22.15
C ALA A 1031 -11.61 11.56 22.92
N MET A 1032 -12.52 10.93 23.67
CA MET A 1032 -13.52 11.62 24.49
C MET A 1032 -12.95 12.18 25.78
N ILE A 1033 -12.09 11.41 26.45
CA ILE A 1033 -11.30 11.87 27.59
C ILE A 1033 -10.44 13.05 27.14
N ALA A 1034 -9.78 12.92 25.99
CA ALA A 1034 -8.91 13.95 25.44
C ALA A 1034 -9.69 15.20 24.97
N TYR A 1035 -10.89 15.05 24.43
CA TYR A 1035 -11.80 16.16 24.14
C TYR A 1035 -12.19 16.93 25.41
N ASN A 1036 -12.63 16.22 26.45
CA ASN A 1036 -13.02 16.83 27.73
C ASN A 1036 -11.83 17.49 28.46
N ALA A 1037 -10.61 16.98 28.24
CA ALA A 1037 -9.37 17.57 28.71
C ALA A 1037 -8.84 18.72 27.82
N GLY A 1038 -9.41 18.94 26.63
CA GLY A 1038 -8.92 19.92 25.65
C GLY A 1038 -7.57 19.56 25.02
N THR A 1039 -7.21 18.27 24.99
CA THR A 1039 -5.90 17.77 24.56
C THR A 1039 -5.90 17.09 23.18
N VAL A 1040 -7.07 16.80 22.60
CA VAL A 1040 -7.21 16.34 21.20
C VAL A 1040 -7.99 17.41 20.42
N ASP A 1041 -7.56 17.65 19.18
CA ASP A 1041 -8.28 18.57 18.28
C ASP A 1041 -9.64 17.96 17.93
N LYS A 1042 -10.68 18.79 18.01
CA LYS A 1042 -12.06 18.40 17.67
C LYS A 1042 -12.20 18.08 16.18
N ASN A 1043 -11.28 18.56 15.35
CA ASN A 1043 -11.29 18.44 13.90
C ASN A 1043 -10.43 17.28 13.37
N ASP A 1044 -9.61 16.64 14.21
CA ASP A 1044 -8.78 15.48 13.83
C ASP A 1044 -9.46 14.18 14.26
N CYS A 1045 -10.25 13.60 13.36
CA CYS A 1045 -11.02 12.38 13.62
C CYS A 1045 -10.24 11.09 13.37
N GLN A 1046 -8.97 11.14 12.93
CA GLN A 1046 -8.14 9.94 12.79
C GLN A 1046 -7.67 9.41 14.15
N GLN A 1047 -7.53 10.30 15.14
CA GLN A 1047 -7.22 9.94 16.52
C GLN A 1047 -8.45 9.45 17.31
N TRP A 1048 -9.62 9.40 16.66
CA TRP A 1048 -10.87 9.00 17.26
C TRP A 1048 -11.18 7.54 16.90
N PRO A 1049 -11.58 6.71 17.88
CA PRO A 1049 -12.02 5.36 17.55
C PRO A 1049 -13.30 5.40 16.71
N PRO A 1050 -13.57 4.36 15.90
CA PRO A 1050 -14.66 4.35 14.93
C PRO A 1050 -16.01 4.79 15.52
N ILE A 1051 -16.74 5.59 14.74
CA ILE A 1051 -18.00 6.20 15.19
C ILE A 1051 -18.99 5.11 15.57
N ALA A 1052 -19.43 5.16 16.82
CA ALA A 1052 -20.21 4.10 17.42
C ALA A 1052 -21.62 4.57 17.79
N TYR A 1053 -22.59 4.28 16.93
CA TYR A 1053 -23.96 4.78 17.02
C TYR A 1053 -24.80 4.23 18.19
N SER A 1054 -24.28 3.29 18.98
CA SER A 1054 -24.52 3.19 20.44
C SER A 1054 -23.68 2.06 21.03
N LYS A 1055 -22.73 2.34 21.94
CA LYS A 1055 -21.80 1.32 22.47
C LYS A 1055 -22.02 1.00 23.94
N ALA A 1056 -22.01 -0.30 24.27
CA ALA A 1056 -21.95 -0.76 25.65
C ALA A 1056 -20.49 -0.76 26.16
N MET A 1057 -20.26 -0.27 27.38
CA MET A 1057 -18.96 -0.22 28.03
C MET A 1057 -18.66 -1.58 28.71
N ARG A 1058 -17.56 -2.24 28.32
CA ARG A 1058 -17.09 -3.49 28.96
C ARG A 1058 -16.26 -3.20 30.20
N LEU A 1059 -16.55 -3.91 31.28
CA LEU A 1059 -15.87 -3.84 32.57
C LEU A 1059 -15.19 -5.19 32.83
N ASN A 1060 -13.91 -5.29 32.43
CA ASN A 1060 -13.13 -6.53 32.37
C ASN A 1060 -12.83 -7.17 33.74
N ARG A 1061 -12.90 -6.39 34.83
CA ARG A 1061 -12.93 -6.89 36.19
C ARG A 1061 -13.38 -5.77 37.11
N ILE A 1062 -14.37 -6.04 37.96
CA ILE A 1062 -14.79 -5.13 39.01
C ILE A 1062 -14.31 -5.70 40.34
N ASP A 1063 -13.02 -5.55 40.68
CA ASP A 1063 -12.45 -5.98 41.97
C ASP A 1063 -12.34 -4.84 43.00
N GLU A 1064 -12.43 -3.58 42.55
CA GLU A 1064 -12.65 -2.37 43.35
C GLU A 1064 -13.85 -1.54 42.84
N SER A 1065 -14.24 -0.48 43.58
CA SER A 1065 -15.38 0.37 43.19
C SER A 1065 -15.04 1.31 42.02
N LEU A 1066 -15.85 1.27 40.96
CA LEU A 1066 -15.69 2.09 39.77
C LEU A 1066 -16.63 3.31 39.80
N SER A 1067 -16.11 4.47 39.41
CA SER A 1067 -16.86 5.73 39.30
C SER A 1067 -16.43 6.49 38.04
N ASN A 1068 -17.23 7.47 37.62
CA ASN A 1068 -17.03 8.24 36.38
C ASN A 1068 -17.17 7.39 35.11
N LEU A 1069 -18.06 6.38 35.13
CA LEU A 1069 -18.45 5.61 33.95
C LEU A 1069 -19.44 6.44 33.10
N ASP A 1070 -18.97 7.59 32.63
CA ASP A 1070 -19.80 8.60 31.99
C ASP A 1070 -20.12 8.21 30.51
N PHE A 1071 -21.18 8.79 29.95
CA PHE A 1071 -21.59 8.67 28.55
C PHE A 1071 -21.92 10.05 27.98
N VAL A 1072 -21.85 10.16 26.65
CA VAL A 1072 -22.34 11.34 25.91
C VAL A 1072 -23.38 10.94 24.88
N ALA A 1073 -24.38 11.79 24.75
CA ALA A 1073 -25.56 11.64 23.91
C ALA A 1073 -25.55 12.62 22.74
N PHE A 1074 -26.03 12.16 21.59
CA PHE A 1074 -26.20 12.95 20.37
C PHE A 1074 -27.64 12.85 19.88
N ARG A 1075 -28.20 13.99 19.48
CA ARG A 1075 -29.48 14.08 18.78
C ARG A 1075 -29.17 14.00 17.29
N LEU A 1076 -29.63 12.95 16.63
CA LEU A 1076 -29.39 12.81 15.18
C LEU A 1076 -30.04 14.00 14.44
N GLY A 1077 -29.28 14.57 13.50
CA GLY A 1077 -29.59 15.76 12.73
C GLY A 1077 -29.23 17.11 13.38
N ASP A 1078 -28.91 17.20 14.68
CA ASP A 1078 -28.58 18.48 15.34
C ASP A 1078 -27.06 18.73 15.27
N THR A 1079 -26.56 19.19 14.12
CA THR A 1079 -25.13 19.52 13.96
C THR A 1079 -24.76 20.85 14.63
N THR A 1080 -25.71 21.76 14.83
CA THR A 1080 -25.47 23.03 15.55
C THR A 1080 -25.43 22.84 17.06
N GLY A 1081 -25.81 21.66 17.56
CA GLY A 1081 -25.78 21.30 18.98
C GLY A 1081 -26.72 22.14 19.84
N ASN A 1082 -27.84 22.61 19.26
CA ASN A 1082 -28.73 23.57 19.89
C ASN A 1082 -29.78 22.93 20.83
N TRP A 1083 -29.86 21.59 20.88
CA TRP A 1083 -30.84 20.84 21.64
C TRP A 1083 -31.08 21.30 23.09
N SER A 1084 -32.36 21.24 23.49
CA SER A 1084 -32.85 21.57 24.83
C SER A 1084 -34.09 20.74 25.19
N PRO A 1085 -34.15 20.09 26.38
CA PRO A 1085 -35.26 19.21 26.76
C PRO A 1085 -36.55 19.97 27.12
N ASP A 1086 -36.44 21.23 27.57
CA ASP A 1086 -37.59 21.99 28.09
C ASP A 1086 -38.09 23.10 27.14
N GLU A 1087 -37.61 23.14 25.89
CA GLU A 1087 -38.05 24.16 24.90
C GLU A 1087 -39.42 23.86 24.28
N PHE A 1088 -40.47 24.19 25.03
CA PHE A 1088 -41.74 24.63 24.46
C PHE A 1088 -41.71 26.16 24.30
N HIS A 1089 -41.49 26.62 23.05
CA HIS A 1089 -41.63 28.01 22.59
C HIS A 1089 -41.43 29.13 23.64
N ASN A 1090 -40.19 29.59 23.86
CA ASN A 1090 -39.99 30.95 24.36
C ASN A 1090 -38.73 31.60 23.79
N LYS A 1091 -38.96 32.42 22.76
CA LYS A 1091 -38.05 33.44 22.25
C LYS A 1091 -36.64 32.94 21.89
N ARG A 1092 -36.44 32.73 20.59
CA ARG A 1092 -35.19 33.13 19.90
C ARG A 1092 -34.77 34.53 20.38
N ASN A 1093 -33.59 35.02 19.99
CA ASN A 1093 -33.42 36.47 19.78
C ASN A 1093 -34.28 36.93 18.59
N ALA A 1094 -35.60 36.79 18.74
CA ALA A 1094 -36.61 37.48 17.97
C ALA A 1094 -36.51 38.94 18.38
N ILE A 1095 -35.53 39.61 17.78
CA ILE A 1095 -35.53 41.06 17.66
C ILE A 1095 -36.82 41.38 16.90
N SER A 1096 -37.84 41.76 17.65
CA SER A 1096 -39.09 42.23 17.08
C SER A 1096 -38.82 43.61 16.50
N TYR A 1097 -38.32 43.65 15.27
CA TYR A 1097 -38.23 44.90 14.51
C TYR A 1097 -39.61 45.53 14.53
N THR A 1098 -39.70 46.70 15.16
CA THR A 1098 -40.91 47.51 15.03
C THR A 1098 -40.82 48.07 13.63
N LEU A 1099 -41.51 47.42 12.69
CA LEU A 1099 -41.58 47.88 11.31
C LEU A 1099 -41.95 49.37 11.33
N HIS A 1100 -41.08 50.19 10.74
CA HIS A 1100 -41.37 51.60 10.56
C HIS A 1100 -42.67 51.77 9.76
N ASP A 1101 -43.34 52.91 9.89
CA ASP A 1101 -44.57 53.21 9.16
C ASP A 1101 -44.31 53.25 7.64
N VAL A 1102 -44.35 52.10 6.98
CA VAL A 1102 -44.23 51.99 5.52
C VAL A 1102 -45.57 52.29 4.87
N GLN A 1103 -45.55 53.25 3.95
CA GLN A 1103 -46.71 53.57 3.13
C GLN A 1103 -46.74 52.70 1.88
N ALA A 1104 -47.94 52.38 1.43
CA ALA A 1104 -48.11 51.73 0.14
C ALA A 1104 -47.69 52.68 -0.99
N ASP A 1105 -47.12 52.13 -2.06
CA ASP A 1105 -46.86 52.88 -3.30
C ASP A 1105 -48.17 53.26 -4.01
N ASP A 1106 -48.08 54.03 -5.10
CA ASP A 1106 -49.24 54.44 -5.92
C ASP A 1106 -50.03 53.25 -6.52
N ASN A 1107 -49.48 52.03 -6.48
CA ASN A 1107 -50.12 50.79 -6.95
C ASN A 1107 -50.67 49.92 -5.80
N GLY A 1108 -50.48 50.33 -4.53
CA GLY A 1108 -50.94 49.61 -3.34
C GLY A 1108 -49.95 48.58 -2.78
N ASN A 1109 -48.71 48.50 -3.28
CA ASN A 1109 -47.69 47.59 -2.77
C ASN A 1109 -47.01 48.16 -1.52
N ILE A 1110 -46.76 47.31 -0.52
CA ILE A 1110 -46.01 47.67 0.68
C ILE A 1110 -44.71 46.86 0.69
N LEU A 1111 -43.57 47.53 0.56
CA LEU A 1111 -42.25 46.91 0.70
C LEU A 1111 -41.85 46.94 2.17
N ILE A 1112 -41.63 45.78 2.78
CA ILE A 1112 -41.27 45.66 4.21
C ILE A 1112 -39.78 45.32 4.30
N PRO A 1113 -38.91 46.26 4.75
CA PRO A 1113 -37.49 45.95 4.93
C PRO A 1113 -37.27 45.03 6.14
N LEU A 1114 -36.43 44.02 5.97
CA LEU A 1114 -35.96 43.12 7.02
C LEU A 1114 -34.54 43.55 7.39
N GLU A 1115 -34.44 44.45 8.37
CA GLU A 1115 -33.16 45.00 8.84
C GLU A 1115 -32.55 44.12 9.95
N ASN A 1116 -31.23 44.20 10.16
CA ASN A 1116 -30.56 43.60 11.31
C ASN A 1116 -29.53 44.57 11.90
N ASP A 1117 -29.81 45.08 13.10
CA ASP A 1117 -28.98 46.05 13.81
C ASP A 1117 -27.71 45.46 14.45
N THR A 1118 -27.47 44.15 14.33
CA THR A 1118 -26.34 43.46 14.96
C THR A 1118 -25.26 43.07 13.96
N ILE A 1119 -24.02 43.46 14.24
CA ILE A 1119 -22.85 43.05 13.46
C ILE A 1119 -22.45 41.64 13.91
N SER A 1120 -22.92 40.63 13.18
CA SER A 1120 -22.53 39.23 13.34
C SER A 1120 -22.39 38.56 11.98
N THR A 1121 -21.57 37.51 11.91
CA THR A 1121 -21.48 36.63 10.73
C THR A 1121 -22.77 35.82 10.61
N ILE A 1122 -23.49 35.99 9.52
CA ILE A 1122 -24.77 35.31 9.27
C ILE A 1122 -24.49 33.99 8.56
N SER A 1123 -24.43 32.87 9.29
CA SER A 1123 -24.27 31.54 8.67
C SER A 1123 -25.54 31.03 7.97
N GLY A 1124 -26.68 31.69 8.22
CA GLY A 1124 -28.01 31.38 7.71
C GLY A 1124 -29.06 32.20 8.47
N VAL A 1125 -30.21 32.49 7.86
CA VAL A 1125 -31.29 33.28 8.50
C VAL A 1125 -32.66 32.76 8.08
N ASP A 1126 -33.58 32.62 9.05
CA ASP A 1126 -34.96 32.17 8.87
C ASP A 1126 -35.92 33.26 9.36
N PHE A 1127 -36.76 33.77 8.45
CA PHE A 1127 -37.76 34.81 8.71
C PHE A 1127 -39.19 34.26 8.64
N SER A 1128 -39.86 34.16 9.79
CA SER A 1128 -41.28 33.83 9.86
C SER A 1128 -42.13 35.12 9.91
N VAL A 1129 -42.70 35.54 8.77
CA VAL A 1129 -43.54 36.75 8.68
C VAL A 1129 -45.02 36.41 8.90
N SER A 1130 -45.60 36.89 10.00
CA SER A 1130 -47.04 36.79 10.27
C SER A 1130 -47.78 38.04 9.82
N TYR A 1131 -48.86 37.91 9.05
CA TYR A 1131 -49.70 39.02 8.60
C TYR A 1131 -51.20 38.67 8.62
N ASP A 1132 -52.05 39.70 8.67
CA ASP A 1132 -53.51 39.55 8.53
C ASP A 1132 -53.87 39.30 7.07
N ALA A 1133 -54.10 38.02 6.73
CA ALA A 1133 -54.47 37.57 5.38
C ALA A 1133 -55.81 38.11 4.87
N SER A 1134 -56.60 38.81 5.69
CA SER A 1134 -57.80 39.53 5.25
C SER A 1134 -57.51 40.94 4.72
N ARG A 1135 -56.30 41.46 4.95
CA ARG A 1135 -55.88 42.83 4.60
C ARG A 1135 -54.66 42.88 3.68
N LEU A 1136 -53.72 41.95 3.89
CA LEU A 1136 -52.48 41.85 3.14
C LEU A 1136 -52.44 40.52 2.40
N LYS A 1137 -51.80 40.53 1.24
CA LYS A 1137 -51.41 39.34 0.50
C LYS A 1137 -49.92 39.48 0.23
N LEU A 1138 -49.12 38.46 0.55
CA LEU A 1138 -47.73 38.42 0.12
C LEU A 1138 -47.69 38.42 -1.42
N VAL A 1139 -46.97 39.38 -2.01
CA VAL A 1139 -46.87 39.53 -3.47
C VAL A 1139 -45.55 38.94 -3.97
N ASP A 1140 -44.45 39.36 -3.36
CA ASP A 1140 -43.08 38.98 -3.74
C ASP A 1140 -42.12 39.24 -2.56
N THR A 1141 -40.88 38.77 -2.68
CA THR A 1141 -39.78 38.98 -1.73
C THR A 1141 -38.51 39.36 -2.48
N LEU A 1142 -37.95 40.53 -2.18
CA LEU A 1142 -36.81 41.10 -2.92
C LEU A 1142 -35.50 40.91 -2.16
N PHE A 1143 -34.52 40.27 -2.81
CA PHE A 1143 -33.16 40.06 -2.30
C PHE A 1143 -32.17 41.15 -2.73
N THR A 1144 -32.47 41.84 -3.83
CA THR A 1144 -31.62 42.88 -4.44
C THR A 1144 -31.45 44.11 -3.56
N ASN A 1145 -30.23 44.67 -3.50
CA ASN A 1145 -29.83 45.79 -2.63
C ASN A 1145 -29.89 45.50 -1.12
N THR A 1146 -29.81 44.23 -0.71
CA THR A 1146 -29.68 43.85 0.71
C THR A 1146 -28.21 43.60 1.08
N ILE A 1147 -27.90 43.43 2.37
CA ILE A 1147 -26.55 43.06 2.84
C ILE A 1147 -26.15 41.62 2.47
N LEU A 1148 -27.10 40.79 2.01
CA LEU A 1148 -26.86 39.41 1.58
C LEU A 1148 -26.60 39.32 0.06
N ASP A 1149 -26.98 40.37 -0.69
CA ASP A 1149 -26.80 40.48 -2.14
C ASP A 1149 -25.30 40.38 -2.51
N GLY A 1150 -24.99 39.62 -3.57
CA GLY A 1150 -23.63 39.38 -4.05
C GLY A 1150 -22.71 38.52 -3.16
N ASN A 1151 -23.17 37.95 -2.05
CA ASN A 1151 -22.34 37.21 -1.09
C ASN A 1151 -22.58 35.68 -1.06
N HIS A 1152 -23.01 35.07 -2.16
CA HIS A 1152 -23.24 33.62 -2.32
C HIS A 1152 -24.23 32.98 -1.32
N TYR A 1153 -25.24 33.74 -0.87
CA TYR A 1153 -26.38 33.17 -0.13
C TYR A 1153 -27.49 32.76 -1.10
N ASP A 1154 -28.00 31.54 -0.94
CA ASP A 1154 -29.23 31.10 -1.59
C ASP A 1154 -30.48 31.60 -0.84
N PHE A 1155 -31.56 31.84 -1.58
CA PHE A 1155 -32.83 32.33 -1.08
C PHE A 1155 -33.96 31.35 -1.45
N LEU A 1156 -34.76 30.93 -0.46
CA LEU A 1156 -35.75 29.84 -0.51
C LEU A 1156 -37.19 30.31 -0.26
#